data_AF-A0A8J8Q041-F1
#
_entry.id   AF-A0A8J8Q041-F1
#
_cell.length_a   1.000
_cell.length_b   1.000
_cell.length_c   1.000
_cell.angle_alpha   90.00
_cell.angle_beta   90.00
_cell.angle_gamma   90.00
#
_symmetry.space_group_name_H-M   'P 1'
#
loop_
_entity.id
_entity.type
_entity.pdbx_description
1 polymer ?
#
loop_
_entity_poly.entity_id
_entity_poly.type
_entity_poly.pdbx_seq_one_letter_code
_entity_poly.pdbx_strand_id
1 'polypeptide(L)'
;MSSVRKLRLRTGGGSGLLLGGVSAGALGPAGWPAQSPGLPGGVLATGLVLFLGLIALGLTMGSKYLADDEAESPAALVLPTGDDPPRTEFAVRRNETDAWQLHVVRLEPLATGETGSETRPAATARVEQLQASIETAGVVELSRAAFRLTETRDGAWQWTLVRADGSLVSASSQVFDERDAAGAAVSYLQEHGPTAGIVEIEGAAITYTEAPDGWHWRLVDDERNPLATGEVGFESQDRAADAARTFTERIAQASVLDIEGVGVELYDGDDGWAWRVVDETDEIIADAAATFETRRAAEAAVESILPEVRSAAITAAGEPAYERYRDETGWRWRLVDATDRVLARASDGCSEAEHTAQATATFSTAAPDADVVEIDGATYECYLAAAAENDGTARSTGAGTDDSNGADTDGEGNAWHWQLVTEDREPLAVSTASYADADAAAAAIDRVREQAREAELLEFETAVFQVYESESGTWRWRLLDEDGSVLADSSAEHDSQSEATEAMLTLKEQAPDADVLEIETAAFELFVTTNAAWRWRLIDSAGSCVAEGPTSHPTRERARHAMERLLEHVEADVCTIDQPVFQLDATDGWHWRFVRPSGETIAVGAETAPTRDILVERLEAVRETATAAQDYTLEGVTIQLYNSGNWHWRLLDRDREVLAESTGSYAEREAAVQAVETLKQTLGDATVFAIEDAALRLDDTDGWRWELVTRERELRASANEAAATRTELMAAIEDVRRLAPLADSISVGNVSFDLVATEDERWRWRLLDEDGATVVSGAHGHESKAAARETIVTVRELLDQASVLDHESVTFELHTAADGWRWQLVDAYGETMLESTRTYATRTAAREAIADLKAQAPDGELRVTE
;
A
#
# COMPACT_ATOMS: atom_id res chain seq x y z
N MET A 1 -34.75 -15.76 47.84
CA MET A 1 -35.33 -16.66 46.80
C MET A 1 -34.28 -16.78 45.70
N SER A 2 -33.76 -17.97 45.35
CA SER A 2 -34.40 -19.11 44.67
C SER A 2 -34.90 -18.74 43.27
N SER A 3 -34.61 -19.45 42.17
CA SER A 3 -33.72 -20.60 41.85
C SER A 3 -33.49 -20.60 40.32
N VAL A 4 -32.32 -20.90 39.76
CA VAL A 4 -31.82 -22.23 39.36
C VAL A 4 -32.88 -23.22 38.81
N ARG A 5 -32.85 -23.50 37.49
CA ARG A 5 -33.09 -24.81 36.81
C ARG A 5 -32.84 -24.60 35.30
N LYS A 6 -31.95 -25.32 34.59
CA LYS A 6 -31.69 -26.77 34.38
C LYS A 6 -32.66 -27.47 33.42
N LEU A 7 -32.09 -28.13 32.39
CA LEU A 7 -32.30 -29.50 31.82
C LEU A 7 -31.76 -29.45 30.35
N ARG A 8 -31.13 -30.43 29.68
CA ARG A 8 -30.58 -31.81 29.90
C ARG A 8 -29.55 -32.06 28.76
N LEU A 9 -28.33 -32.60 28.92
CA LEU A 9 -27.91 -34.00 29.20
C LEU A 9 -28.52 -35.05 28.24
N ARG A 10 -27.75 -35.62 27.30
CA ARG A 10 -26.87 -36.82 27.38
C ARG A 10 -26.26 -37.08 25.97
N THR A 11 -25.22 -37.88 25.66
CA THR A 11 -24.12 -38.67 26.31
C THR A 11 -23.07 -38.98 25.20
N GLY A 12 -21.84 -39.43 25.42
CA GLY A 12 -21.08 -39.79 26.64
C GLY A 12 -19.65 -40.26 26.29
N GLY A 13 -18.70 -40.18 27.22
CA GLY A 13 -17.91 -41.35 27.68
C GLY A 13 -16.51 -41.43 27.05
N GLY A 14 -15.41 -41.67 27.78
CA GLY A 14 -15.23 -41.84 29.23
C GLY A 14 -13.76 -41.68 29.67
N SER A 15 -13.53 -41.66 30.99
CA SER A 15 -12.23 -41.48 31.67
C SER A 15 -11.18 -42.57 31.36
N GLY A 16 -9.87 -42.43 31.63
CA GLY A 16 -9.09 -41.29 32.15
C GLY A 16 -7.74 -41.71 32.79
N LEU A 17 -6.86 -40.72 33.04
CA LEU A 17 -5.88 -40.59 34.14
C LEU A 17 -5.00 -41.78 34.65
N LEU A 18 -3.67 -41.53 34.61
CA LEU A 18 -2.60 -41.81 35.62
C LEU A 18 -1.57 -42.97 35.46
N LEU A 19 -0.29 -42.53 35.47
CA LEU A 19 0.90 -43.00 36.24
C LEU A 19 1.52 -44.41 36.05
N GLY A 20 2.86 -44.40 36.02
CA GLY A 20 3.78 -45.55 36.16
C GLY A 20 4.22 -46.16 34.81
N GLY A 21 5.46 -46.62 34.61
CA GLY A 21 6.63 -46.64 35.49
C GLY A 21 7.59 -47.81 35.20
N VAL A 22 8.77 -47.51 34.64
CA VAL A 22 10.03 -48.30 34.66
C VAL A 22 10.13 -49.58 33.77
N SER A 23 11.34 -49.76 33.21
CA SER A 23 12.03 -50.99 32.71
C SER A 23 11.70 -51.64 31.34
N ALA A 24 12.61 -51.37 30.39
CA ALA A 24 13.27 -52.23 29.38
C ALA A 24 12.90 -53.73 29.21
N GLY A 25 12.90 -54.22 27.95
CA GLY A 25 12.89 -55.66 27.64
C GLY A 25 12.71 -56.10 26.17
N ALA A 26 13.78 -55.99 25.38
CA ALA A 26 14.10 -56.52 24.03
C ALA A 26 13.35 -57.73 23.36
N LEU A 27 13.45 -57.78 22.00
CA LEU A 27 13.22 -58.90 21.03
C LEU A 27 11.73 -59.23 20.74
N GLY A 28 11.21 -59.38 19.50
CA GLY A 28 11.70 -59.91 18.20
C GLY A 28 10.82 -61.13 17.79
N PRO A 29 10.89 -61.78 16.60
CA PRO A 29 11.63 -61.49 15.35
C PRO A 29 10.90 -61.86 13.99
N ALA A 30 11.67 -61.86 12.88
CA ALA A 30 11.54 -62.64 11.61
C ALA A 30 10.45 -62.29 10.55
N GLY A 31 10.67 -62.45 9.23
CA GLY A 31 11.86 -62.84 8.44
C GLY A 31 11.50 -63.09 6.94
N TRP A 32 12.28 -62.62 5.94
CA TRP A 32 13.37 -63.34 5.23
C TRP A 32 12.93 -64.29 4.07
N PRO A 33 13.83 -64.88 3.23
CA PRO A 33 15.31 -64.77 3.12
C PRO A 33 15.73 -64.09 1.77
N ALA A 34 16.94 -64.11 1.18
CA ALA A 34 18.30 -64.69 1.41
C ALA A 34 19.35 -63.69 0.81
N GLN A 35 20.65 -63.94 0.52
CA GLN A 35 21.62 -65.04 0.66
C GLN A 35 23.04 -64.40 0.80
N SER A 36 23.95 -65.00 1.59
CA SER A 36 25.30 -64.48 1.97
C SER A 36 26.40 -65.53 1.58
N PRO A 37 27.74 -65.44 1.85
CA PRO A 37 28.51 -64.85 3.00
C PRO A 37 29.74 -63.97 2.56
N GLY A 38 30.64 -63.43 3.42
CA GLY A 38 30.82 -63.44 4.89
C GLY A 38 31.97 -62.50 5.35
N LEU A 39 32.08 -62.28 6.67
CA LEU A 39 33.05 -61.43 7.41
C LEU A 39 34.41 -62.16 7.68
N PRO A 40 35.38 -61.68 8.52
CA PRO A 40 35.64 -60.36 9.14
C PRO A 40 37.12 -59.84 9.05
N GLY A 41 37.33 -58.57 9.44
CA GLY A 41 38.45 -58.02 10.25
C GLY A 41 39.93 -58.35 9.95
N GLY A 42 40.76 -57.32 9.74
CA GLY A 42 42.23 -57.47 9.75
C GLY A 42 43.02 -56.17 9.61
N VAL A 43 44.03 -56.02 10.47
CA VAL A 43 45.21 -55.15 10.25
C VAL A 43 45.98 -55.63 9.02
N LEU A 44 46.62 -54.71 8.28
CA LEU A 44 47.89 -54.80 7.50
C LEU A 44 47.83 -53.66 6.44
N ALA A 45 48.76 -52.72 6.36
CA ALA A 45 50.16 -52.89 5.97
C ALA A 45 50.34 -53.41 4.53
N THR A 46 50.54 -52.47 3.61
CA THR A 46 51.28 -52.67 2.36
C THR A 46 52.58 -51.88 2.47
N GLY A 47 53.76 -52.42 2.14
CA GLY A 47 54.02 -53.73 1.56
C GLY A 47 55.30 -53.68 0.71
N LEU A 48 56.44 -53.43 1.35
CA LEU A 48 57.73 -53.26 0.69
C LEU A 48 58.30 -54.60 0.17
N VAL A 49 58.37 -54.77 -1.17
CA VAL A 49 59.28 -55.67 -1.92
C VAL A 49 59.45 -55.05 -3.32
N LEU A 50 60.56 -54.46 -3.78
CA LEU A 50 61.97 -54.91 -3.90
C LEU A 50 62.22 -55.90 -5.07
N PHE A 51 62.60 -55.39 -6.25
CA PHE A 51 63.49 -56.03 -7.26
C PHE A 51 64.10 -54.90 -8.14
N LEU A 52 65.41 -54.65 -8.22
CA LEU A 52 66.56 -55.40 -8.79
C LEU A 52 66.60 -55.53 -10.33
N GLY A 53 67.70 -55.04 -10.95
CA GLY A 53 68.04 -55.16 -12.39
C GLY A 53 67.57 -53.96 -13.22
N LEU A 54 68.37 -52.96 -13.64
CA LEU A 54 69.73 -52.94 -14.23
C LEU A 54 69.76 -53.51 -15.67
N ILE A 55 70.42 -52.76 -16.58
CA ILE A 55 70.70 -53.02 -18.02
C ILE A 55 69.62 -52.48 -19.00
N ALA A 56 69.92 -51.82 -20.13
CA ALA A 56 71.04 -50.94 -20.54
C ALA A 56 70.75 -50.27 -21.91
N LEU A 57 71.47 -49.16 -22.18
CA LEU A 57 72.11 -48.77 -23.46
C LEU A 57 71.31 -48.30 -24.71
N GLY A 58 71.65 -47.05 -25.12
CA GLY A 58 71.96 -46.68 -26.52
C GLY A 58 71.04 -45.63 -27.16
N LEU A 59 71.45 -44.79 -28.11
CA LEU A 59 72.76 -44.36 -28.69
C LEU A 59 72.40 -43.15 -29.63
N THR A 60 73.21 -42.13 -29.94
CA THR A 60 74.47 -42.17 -30.73
C THR A 60 75.34 -40.91 -30.59
N MET A 61 76.66 -41.14 -30.44
CA MET A 61 77.86 -40.49 -31.03
C MET A 61 77.85 -39.02 -31.53
N GLY A 62 78.92 -38.23 -31.37
CA GLY A 62 80.18 -38.44 -30.61
C GLY A 62 81.36 -37.58 -31.11
N SER A 63 82.49 -37.57 -30.38
CA SER A 63 83.85 -37.77 -30.93
C SER A 63 84.88 -38.07 -29.81
N LYS A 64 86.08 -38.56 -30.17
CA LYS A 64 87.09 -39.23 -29.30
C LYS A 64 88.12 -38.21 -28.71
N TYR A 65 88.89 -38.44 -27.64
CA TYR A 65 89.75 -39.59 -27.28
C TYR A 65 90.16 -39.58 -25.77
N LEU A 66 90.31 -40.76 -25.15
CA LEU A 66 91.24 -41.24 -24.08
C LEU A 66 91.98 -40.23 -23.15
N ALA A 67 92.18 -40.46 -21.82
CA ALA A 67 92.02 -41.67 -20.97
C ALA A 67 91.84 -41.32 -19.46
N ASP A 68 91.45 -42.31 -18.65
CA ASP A 68 91.16 -42.22 -17.20
C ASP A 68 92.38 -42.04 -16.27
N ASP A 69 92.17 -41.40 -15.11
CA ASP A 69 92.19 -42.08 -13.80
C ASP A 69 91.33 -41.32 -12.77
N GLU A 70 90.83 -42.01 -11.74
CA GLU A 70 89.64 -41.65 -10.94
C GLU A 70 89.75 -40.39 -10.04
N ALA A 71 88.63 -39.67 -9.90
CA ALA A 71 88.39 -38.70 -8.83
C ALA A 71 86.99 -38.91 -8.22
N GLU A 72 86.91 -39.04 -6.89
CA GLU A 72 85.64 -39.07 -6.18
C GLU A 72 84.90 -37.73 -6.32
N SER A 73 83.61 -37.78 -6.64
CA SER A 73 82.75 -36.59 -6.56
C SER A 73 82.58 -36.18 -5.08
N PRO A 74 82.90 -34.94 -4.68
CA PRO A 74 82.59 -34.48 -3.34
C PRO A 74 81.06 -34.46 -3.16
N ALA A 75 80.60 -34.93 -1.99
CA ALA A 75 79.18 -34.82 -1.63
C ALA A 75 78.74 -33.35 -1.65
N ALA A 76 77.55 -33.09 -2.16
CA ALA A 76 76.96 -31.75 -2.11
C ALA A 76 76.87 -31.28 -0.65
N LEU A 77 77.49 -30.14 -0.35
CA LEU A 77 77.46 -29.55 0.98
C LEU A 77 76.04 -29.06 1.25
N VAL A 78 75.38 -29.56 2.29
CA VAL A 78 74.08 -29.05 2.75
C VAL A 78 74.34 -28.07 3.88
N LEU A 79 74.08 -26.79 3.65
CA LEU A 79 74.22 -25.74 4.66
C LEU A 79 73.15 -25.92 5.76
N PRO A 80 73.48 -25.68 7.05
CA PRO A 80 72.49 -25.70 8.12
C PRO A 80 71.52 -24.53 7.97
N THR A 81 70.23 -24.79 8.15
CA THR A 81 69.21 -23.74 8.29
C THR A 81 69.22 -23.15 9.70
N GLY A 82 68.49 -22.06 9.96
CA GLY A 82 68.49 -21.38 11.28
C GLY A 82 68.14 -22.29 12.47
N ASP A 83 67.34 -23.34 12.24
CA ASP A 83 66.90 -24.32 13.25
C ASP A 83 67.79 -25.58 13.35
N ASP A 84 68.77 -25.74 12.46
CA ASP A 84 69.62 -26.94 12.44
C ASP A 84 70.60 -26.96 13.64
N PRO A 85 70.77 -28.11 14.32
CA PRO A 85 71.73 -28.24 15.41
C PRO A 85 73.17 -28.09 14.91
N PRO A 86 74.11 -27.63 15.76
CA PRO A 86 75.50 -27.38 15.38
C PRO A 86 76.18 -28.53 14.61
N ARG A 87 76.54 -28.30 13.35
CA ARG A 87 77.25 -29.29 12.54
C ARG A 87 78.75 -29.22 12.81
N THR A 88 79.40 -30.39 12.87
CA THR A 88 80.85 -30.49 13.05
C THR A 88 81.47 -31.08 11.80
N GLU A 89 82.22 -30.26 11.07
CA GLU A 89 82.95 -30.62 9.86
C GLU A 89 84.45 -30.77 10.15
N PHE A 90 85.12 -31.54 9.30
CA PHE A 90 86.56 -31.78 9.37
C PHE A 90 87.23 -31.13 8.16
N ALA A 91 87.79 -29.94 8.35
CA ALA A 91 88.51 -29.20 7.31
C ALA A 91 90.01 -29.52 7.39
N VAL A 92 90.63 -29.94 6.29
CA VAL A 92 92.09 -30.11 6.23
C VAL A 92 92.70 -28.89 5.54
N ARG A 93 93.44 -28.06 6.28
CA ARG A 93 94.11 -26.87 5.75
C ARG A 93 95.61 -27.09 5.66
N ARG A 94 96.23 -26.57 4.61
CA ARG A 94 97.69 -26.57 4.45
C ARG A 94 98.27 -25.36 5.20
N ASN A 95 99.24 -25.59 6.07
CA ASN A 95 99.91 -24.53 6.82
C ASN A 95 101.05 -23.88 6.00
N GLU A 96 101.64 -22.80 6.52
CA GLU A 96 102.71 -22.04 5.85
C GLU A 96 104.00 -22.86 5.59
N THR A 97 104.14 -24.01 6.25
CA THR A 97 105.24 -24.98 6.03
C THR A 97 104.86 -26.13 5.09
N ASP A 98 103.80 -25.96 4.30
CA ASP A 98 103.33 -26.89 3.26
C ASP A 98 102.81 -28.25 3.78
N ALA A 99 102.56 -28.35 5.09
CA ALA A 99 102.03 -29.53 5.78
C ALA A 99 100.52 -29.45 6.01
N TRP A 100 99.83 -30.59 5.90
CA TRP A 100 98.39 -30.70 6.10
C TRP A 100 98.03 -30.79 7.59
N GLN A 101 97.11 -29.95 8.06
CA GLN A 101 96.58 -29.96 9.42
C GLN A 101 95.07 -30.20 9.40
N LEU A 102 94.62 -31.14 10.23
CA LEU A 102 93.21 -31.43 10.46
C LEU A 102 92.65 -30.42 11.45
N HIS A 103 91.67 -29.63 11.02
CA HIS A 103 90.87 -28.75 11.86
C HIS A 103 89.46 -29.32 12.00
N VAL A 104 88.95 -29.33 13.23
CA VAL A 104 87.54 -29.60 13.50
C VAL A 104 86.84 -28.24 13.52
N VAL A 105 86.05 -27.97 12.49
CA VAL A 105 85.29 -26.72 12.35
C VAL A 105 83.85 -27.01 12.71
N ARG A 106 83.32 -26.27 13.69
CA ARG A 106 81.89 -26.34 13.99
C ARG A 106 81.18 -25.22 13.26
N LEU A 107 80.23 -25.57 12.39
CA LEU A 107 79.34 -24.64 11.72
C LEU A 107 78.07 -24.52 12.56
N GLU A 108 77.86 -23.33 13.12
CA GLU A 108 76.64 -22.91 13.81
C GLU A 108 76.04 -21.74 13.01
N PRO A 109 74.77 -21.81 12.57
CA PRO A 109 74.12 -20.66 11.95
C PRO A 109 74.02 -19.54 12.99
N LEU A 110 74.65 -18.40 12.74
CA LEU A 110 74.72 -17.28 13.69
C LEU A 110 73.49 -16.38 13.65
N ALA A 111 72.84 -16.32 12.48
CA ALA A 111 71.66 -15.53 12.20
C ALA A 111 70.88 -16.12 11.03
N THR A 112 69.60 -15.77 10.93
CA THR A 112 68.71 -16.09 9.81
C THR A 112 68.01 -14.82 9.34
N GLY A 113 67.60 -14.76 8.07
CA GLY A 113 66.79 -13.68 7.51
C GLY A 113 65.50 -14.25 6.93
N GLU A 114 64.38 -13.54 7.11
CA GLU A 114 63.05 -14.03 6.72
C GLU A 114 62.76 -13.80 5.22
N THR A 115 63.34 -12.76 4.61
CA THR A 115 63.07 -12.39 3.21
C THR A 115 63.85 -13.25 2.21
N GLY A 116 63.16 -14.20 1.57
CA GLY A 116 63.71 -15.01 0.48
C GLY A 116 63.97 -14.21 -0.81
N SER A 117 64.68 -14.83 -1.77
CA SER A 117 64.94 -14.26 -3.11
C SER A 117 64.56 -15.25 -4.20
N GLU A 118 63.70 -14.84 -5.13
CA GLU A 118 63.16 -15.71 -6.20
C GLU A 118 64.21 -16.20 -7.20
N THR A 119 65.37 -15.52 -7.29
CA THR A 119 66.43 -15.88 -8.23
C THR A 119 67.81 -15.86 -7.56
N ARG A 120 68.69 -16.77 -8.00
CA ARG A 120 70.07 -16.85 -7.54
C ARG A 120 70.87 -15.54 -7.69
N PRO A 121 70.78 -14.78 -8.81
CA PRO A 121 71.44 -13.47 -8.91
C PRO A 121 70.91 -12.45 -7.90
N ALA A 122 69.59 -12.44 -7.61
CA ALA A 122 69.02 -11.57 -6.57
C ALA A 122 69.52 -11.97 -5.17
N ALA A 123 69.59 -13.27 -4.87
CA ALA A 123 70.16 -13.75 -3.61
C ALA A 123 71.64 -13.34 -3.45
N THR A 124 72.46 -13.49 -4.49
CA THR A 124 73.86 -13.03 -4.48
C THR A 124 73.97 -11.54 -4.23
N ALA A 125 73.24 -10.71 -4.99
CA ALA A 125 73.25 -9.26 -4.81
C ALA A 125 72.74 -8.82 -3.43
N ARG A 126 71.74 -9.52 -2.86
CA ARG A 126 71.24 -9.27 -1.51
C ARG A 126 72.27 -9.62 -0.44
N VAL A 127 73.07 -10.68 -0.61
CA VAL A 127 74.17 -11.00 0.32
C VAL A 127 75.30 -9.98 0.21
N GLU A 128 75.70 -9.55 -0.98
CA GLU A 128 76.70 -8.49 -1.15
C GLU A 128 76.24 -7.17 -0.48
N GLN A 129 74.97 -6.79 -0.67
CA GLN A 129 74.35 -5.65 0.01
C GLN A 129 74.34 -5.83 1.54
N LEU A 130 74.01 -7.03 2.03
CA LEU A 130 73.97 -7.37 3.45
C LEU A 130 75.37 -7.33 4.09
N GLN A 131 76.41 -7.81 3.41
CA GLN A 131 77.80 -7.74 3.88
C GLN A 131 78.26 -6.29 4.07
N ALA A 132 78.02 -5.42 3.09
CA ALA A 132 78.31 -3.99 3.18
C ALA A 132 77.46 -3.28 4.27
N SER A 133 76.22 -3.72 4.46
CA SER A 133 75.32 -3.20 5.51
C SER A 133 75.78 -3.60 6.90
N ILE A 134 76.23 -4.84 7.11
CA ILE A 134 76.75 -5.34 8.39
C ILE A 134 77.99 -4.54 8.82
N GLU A 135 78.92 -4.28 7.90
CA GLU A 135 80.15 -3.51 8.17
C GLU A 135 79.84 -2.10 8.71
N THR A 136 78.87 -1.43 8.09
CA THR A 136 78.54 -0.03 8.35
C THR A 136 77.49 0.19 9.44
N ALA A 137 76.71 -0.82 9.80
CA ALA A 137 75.52 -0.66 10.65
C ALA A 137 75.79 -0.10 12.05
N GLY A 138 74.80 0.62 12.61
CA GLY A 138 74.80 1.04 14.02
C GLY A 138 74.71 -0.13 15.01
N VAL A 139 74.80 0.14 16.32
CA VAL A 139 74.36 -0.80 17.37
C VAL A 139 73.58 -0.03 18.45
N VAL A 140 72.26 -0.21 18.46
CA VAL A 140 71.29 0.42 19.38
C VAL A 140 70.76 -0.63 20.36
N GLU A 141 70.32 -0.21 21.54
CA GLU A 141 69.83 -1.09 22.61
C GLU A 141 68.41 -0.72 23.01
N LEU A 142 67.47 -1.65 22.79
CA LEU A 142 66.07 -1.51 23.20
C LEU A 142 65.94 -1.83 24.70
N SER A 143 66.27 -0.84 25.53
CA SER A 143 66.17 -0.96 27.00
C SER A 143 64.73 -0.81 27.52
N ARG A 144 63.84 -0.27 26.69
CA ARG A 144 62.42 0.04 26.94
C ARG A 144 61.66 -0.07 25.63
N ALA A 145 60.35 0.18 25.67
CA ALA A 145 59.59 0.46 24.46
C ALA A 145 60.19 1.63 23.67
N ALA A 146 60.03 1.63 22.36
CA ALA A 146 60.56 2.67 21.50
C ALA A 146 59.69 2.91 20.28
N PHE A 147 59.62 4.17 19.85
CA PHE A 147 59.14 4.54 18.53
C PHE A 147 60.32 4.55 17.56
N ARG A 148 60.30 3.69 16.55
CA ARG A 148 61.22 3.81 15.41
C ARG A 148 60.61 4.75 14.39
N LEU A 149 61.32 5.77 13.97
CA LEU A 149 61.04 6.56 12.77
C LEU A 149 61.79 5.92 11.60
N THR A 150 61.08 5.59 10.52
CA THR A 150 61.68 5.05 9.28
C THR A 150 61.18 5.78 8.05
N GLU A 151 62.06 5.97 7.07
CA GLU A 151 61.68 6.40 5.73
C GLU A 151 61.07 5.21 4.99
N THR A 152 60.15 5.46 4.07
CA THR A 152 59.55 4.46 3.18
C THR A 152 60.27 4.47 1.83
N ARG A 153 60.04 3.45 1.00
CA ARG A 153 60.70 3.33 -0.31
C ARG A 153 60.32 4.44 -1.30
N ASP A 154 59.23 5.16 -1.02
CA ASP A 154 58.72 6.29 -1.81
C ASP A 154 59.11 7.67 -1.24
N GLY A 155 59.92 7.71 -0.16
CA GLY A 155 60.44 8.95 0.44
C GLY A 155 59.55 9.61 1.51
N ALA A 156 58.38 9.05 1.79
CA ALA A 156 57.55 9.44 2.93
C ALA A 156 58.04 8.75 4.22
N TRP A 157 57.72 9.29 5.38
CA TRP A 157 58.09 8.77 6.70
C TRP A 157 56.94 8.04 7.38
N GLN A 158 57.27 7.07 8.21
CA GLN A 158 56.35 6.33 9.06
C GLN A 158 56.96 6.09 10.44
N TRP A 159 56.17 5.63 11.39
CA TRP A 159 56.70 5.20 12.69
C TRP A 159 56.13 3.85 13.13
N THR A 160 56.90 3.11 13.92
CA THR A 160 56.48 1.85 14.55
C THR A 160 56.79 1.86 16.04
N LEU A 161 55.83 1.48 16.87
CA LEU A 161 56.01 1.31 18.31
C LEU A 161 56.38 -0.15 18.60
N VAL A 162 57.55 -0.36 19.18
CA VAL A 162 58.06 -1.67 19.59
C VAL A 162 58.29 -1.75 21.09
N ARG A 163 58.22 -2.96 21.66
CA ARG A 163 58.57 -3.23 23.06
C ARG A 163 60.08 -3.42 23.26
N ALA A 164 60.51 -3.47 24.52
CA ALA A 164 61.89 -3.78 24.92
C ALA A 164 62.38 -5.19 24.50
N ASP A 165 61.47 -6.08 24.11
CA ASP A 165 61.75 -7.41 23.56
C ASP A 165 61.81 -7.42 22.01
N GLY A 166 61.69 -6.26 21.36
CA GLY A 166 61.68 -6.12 19.91
C GLY A 166 60.32 -6.35 19.24
N SER A 167 59.30 -6.82 19.96
CA SER A 167 57.98 -7.12 19.39
C SER A 167 57.21 -5.86 18.97
N LEU A 168 56.52 -5.93 17.82
CA LEU A 168 55.71 -4.85 17.27
C LEU A 168 54.38 -4.70 18.01
N VAL A 169 54.08 -3.48 18.45
CA VAL A 169 52.84 -3.13 19.15
C VAL A 169 51.84 -2.46 18.21
N SER A 170 52.34 -1.50 17.42
CA SER A 170 51.52 -0.64 16.55
C SER A 170 52.41 0.05 15.51
N ALA A 171 51.79 0.53 14.44
CA ALA A 171 52.42 1.31 13.37
C ALA A 171 51.53 2.52 13.05
N SER A 172 52.11 3.56 12.44
CA SER A 172 51.36 4.72 11.95
C SER A 172 50.35 4.32 10.88
N SER A 173 49.09 4.71 11.05
CA SER A 173 48.02 4.46 10.06
C SER A 173 48.12 5.34 8.81
N GLN A 174 48.98 6.37 8.86
CA GLN A 174 49.30 7.27 7.77
C GLN A 174 50.83 7.35 7.55
N VAL A 175 51.23 7.77 6.36
CA VAL A 175 52.62 8.19 6.05
C VAL A 175 52.70 9.71 6.04
N PHE A 176 53.89 10.25 6.33
CA PHE A 176 54.14 11.67 6.51
C PHE A 176 55.15 12.15 5.46
N ASP A 177 54.93 13.30 4.80
CA ASP A 177 55.88 13.79 3.80
C ASP A 177 57.25 14.20 4.40
N GLU A 178 57.28 14.50 5.71
CA GLU A 178 58.49 14.96 6.42
C GLU A 178 58.73 14.18 7.72
N ARG A 179 60.00 13.90 8.02
CA ARG A 179 60.49 13.27 9.26
C ARG A 179 59.97 13.97 10.52
N ASP A 180 59.98 15.30 10.52
CA ASP A 180 59.54 16.09 11.68
C ASP A 180 58.02 16.08 11.85
N ALA A 181 57.23 15.85 10.79
CA ALA A 181 55.80 15.61 10.90
C ALA A 181 55.51 14.24 11.54
N ALA A 182 56.26 13.18 11.16
CA ALA A 182 56.18 11.89 11.83
C ALA A 182 56.61 11.97 13.31
N GLY A 183 57.67 12.72 13.62
CA GLY A 183 58.12 12.97 15.00
C GLY A 183 57.14 13.81 15.83
N ALA A 184 56.47 14.78 15.21
CA ALA A 184 55.39 15.56 15.84
C ALA A 184 54.18 14.67 16.16
N ALA A 185 53.78 13.78 15.25
CA ALA A 185 52.72 12.80 15.49
C ALA A 185 53.07 11.86 16.66
N VAL A 186 54.30 11.34 16.72
CA VAL A 186 54.77 10.57 17.89
C VAL A 186 54.67 11.39 19.18
N SER A 187 55.13 12.65 19.17
CA SER A 187 55.09 13.53 20.34
C SER A 187 53.66 13.76 20.84
N TYR A 188 52.73 14.03 19.91
CA TYR A 188 51.30 14.19 20.20
C TYR A 188 50.70 12.93 20.84
N LEU A 189 51.08 11.74 20.37
CA LEU A 189 50.65 10.45 20.91
C LEU A 189 51.19 10.17 22.31
N GLN A 190 52.44 10.58 22.60
CA GLN A 190 53.01 10.47 23.94
C GLN A 190 52.38 11.45 24.93
N GLU A 191 51.95 12.63 24.48
CA GLU A 191 51.30 13.64 25.31
C GLU A 191 49.84 13.26 25.65
N HIS A 192 49.04 12.85 24.66
CA HIS A 192 47.59 12.66 24.83
C HIS A 192 47.18 11.20 25.04
N GLY A 193 47.91 10.24 24.46
CA GLY A 193 47.59 8.82 24.47
C GLY A 193 47.54 8.18 25.88
N PRO A 194 48.47 8.45 26.82
CA PRO A 194 48.40 7.86 28.16
C PRO A 194 47.13 8.21 28.95
N THR A 195 46.55 9.38 28.70
CA THR A 195 45.34 9.89 29.38
C THR A 195 44.05 9.73 28.56
N ALA A 196 44.15 9.36 27.28
CA ALA A 196 43.02 9.20 26.38
C ALA A 196 41.94 8.27 26.95
N GLY A 197 40.67 8.57 26.73
CA GLY A 197 39.53 7.75 27.18
C GLY A 197 39.47 6.36 26.52
N ILE A 198 38.46 5.55 26.86
CA ILE A 198 37.98 4.48 25.96
C ILE A 198 36.53 4.81 25.62
N VAL A 199 36.20 4.87 24.33
CA VAL A 199 34.84 4.98 23.83
C VAL A 199 34.29 3.57 23.62
N GLU A 200 33.51 3.09 24.59
CA GLU A 200 32.73 1.86 24.46
C GLU A 200 31.26 2.23 24.18
N ILE A 201 30.65 1.59 23.19
CA ILE A 201 29.22 1.74 22.87
C ILE A 201 28.46 0.67 23.66
N GLU A 202 27.63 1.07 24.63
CA GLU A 202 26.73 0.13 25.32
C GLU A 202 25.40 0.01 24.56
N GLY A 203 25.38 -0.82 23.52
CA GLY A 203 24.20 -1.15 22.72
C GLY A 203 24.02 -0.25 21.49
N ALA A 204 24.02 1.07 21.66
CA ALA A 204 24.02 2.02 20.54
C ALA A 204 24.55 3.40 20.95
N ALA A 205 24.90 4.21 19.95
CA ALA A 205 25.34 5.58 20.15
C ALA A 205 24.96 6.49 18.97
N ILE A 206 24.90 7.79 19.23
CA ILE A 206 24.75 8.82 18.21
C ILE A 206 26.13 9.42 17.91
N THR A 207 26.49 9.40 16.63
CA THR A 207 27.72 9.96 16.06
C THR A 207 27.39 11.17 15.18
N TYR A 208 28.35 12.08 15.02
CA TYR A 208 28.18 13.29 14.22
C TYR A 208 29.32 13.43 13.21
N THR A 209 29.00 13.82 11.98
CA THR A 209 29.96 13.97 10.88
C THR A 209 29.69 15.28 10.16
N GLU A 210 30.72 16.07 9.92
CA GLU A 210 30.63 17.25 9.05
C GLU A 210 30.80 16.85 7.57
N ALA A 211 29.84 17.26 6.75
CA ALA A 211 29.80 17.11 5.30
C ALA A 211 29.74 18.50 4.63
N PRO A 212 29.94 18.62 3.29
CA PRO A 212 29.96 19.92 2.61
C PRO A 212 28.68 20.76 2.74
N ASP A 213 27.56 20.12 3.07
CA ASP A 213 26.23 20.70 3.28
C ASP A 213 25.86 20.90 4.77
N GLY A 214 26.68 20.41 5.71
CA GLY A 214 26.55 20.67 7.14
C GLY A 214 26.88 19.46 8.02
N TRP A 215 26.50 19.57 9.29
CA TRP A 215 26.63 18.52 10.30
C TRP A 215 25.47 17.54 10.19
N HIS A 216 25.77 16.26 9.99
CA HIS A 216 24.79 15.16 10.03
C HIS A 216 24.96 14.34 11.31
N TRP A 217 23.89 13.69 11.73
CA TRP A 217 23.90 12.71 12.82
C TRP A 217 23.60 11.31 12.30
N ARG A 218 24.13 10.30 12.98
CA ARG A 218 23.94 8.88 12.65
C ARG A 218 23.87 8.04 13.92
N LEU A 219 22.83 7.21 14.01
CA LEU A 219 22.70 6.15 15.00
C LEU A 219 23.51 4.93 14.56
N VAL A 220 24.35 4.41 15.44
CA VAL A 220 25.14 3.19 15.23
C VAL A 220 24.94 2.20 16.39
N ASP A 221 25.06 0.91 16.12
CA ASP A 221 25.04 -0.15 17.15
C ASP A 221 26.39 -0.31 17.89
N ASP A 222 26.53 -1.35 18.74
CA ASP A 222 27.75 -1.63 19.49
C ASP A 222 28.91 -2.29 18.71
N GLU A 223 28.70 -2.54 17.41
CA GLU A 223 29.70 -2.94 16.42
C GLU A 223 30.07 -1.77 15.48
N ARG A 224 29.27 -0.70 15.49
CA ARG A 224 29.26 0.49 14.61
C ARG A 224 28.58 0.32 13.26
N ASN A 225 27.71 -0.66 13.12
CA ASN A 225 26.85 -0.73 11.95
C ASN A 225 25.86 0.45 11.99
N PRO A 226 25.70 1.21 10.90
CA PRO A 226 24.79 2.35 10.85
C PRO A 226 23.34 1.87 10.78
N LEU A 227 22.54 2.23 11.79
CA LEU A 227 21.13 1.83 11.87
C LEU A 227 20.19 2.90 11.29
N ALA A 228 20.50 4.18 11.50
CA ALA A 228 19.72 5.31 11.01
C ALA A 228 20.63 6.51 10.73
N THR A 229 20.33 7.29 9.70
CA THR A 229 21.03 8.56 9.38
C THR A 229 20.02 9.71 9.26
N GLY A 230 20.42 10.91 9.69
CA GLY A 230 19.67 12.14 9.48
C GLY A 230 19.88 12.72 8.08
N GLU A 231 18.78 12.96 7.35
CA GLU A 231 18.78 13.37 5.94
C GLU A 231 19.10 14.85 5.68
N VAL A 232 19.26 15.66 6.74
CA VAL A 232 19.44 17.11 6.63
C VAL A 232 20.75 17.52 7.29
N GLY A 233 21.59 18.23 6.53
CA GLY A 233 22.80 18.88 7.06
C GLY A 233 22.46 20.10 7.92
N PHE A 234 23.00 20.16 9.13
CA PHE A 234 22.76 21.25 10.08
C PHE A 234 23.94 22.24 10.13
N GLU A 235 23.65 23.54 10.32
CA GLU A 235 24.68 24.59 10.42
C GLU A 235 25.68 24.42 11.59
N SER A 236 25.45 23.48 12.52
CA SER A 236 26.28 23.21 13.68
C SER A 236 25.99 21.84 14.29
N GLN A 237 26.98 21.25 14.94
CA GLN A 237 26.85 19.99 15.68
C GLN A 237 25.73 20.02 16.74
N ASP A 238 25.57 21.14 17.46
CA ASP A 238 24.52 21.29 18.49
C ASP A 238 23.11 21.10 17.89
N ARG A 239 22.84 21.65 16.70
CA ARG A 239 21.54 21.45 16.02
C ARG A 239 21.37 20.04 15.49
N ALA A 240 22.44 19.38 15.04
CA ALA A 240 22.40 17.96 14.69
C ALA A 240 22.09 17.09 15.93
N ALA A 241 22.62 17.44 17.10
CA ALA A 241 22.34 16.76 18.37
C ALA A 241 20.91 16.99 18.86
N ASP A 242 20.35 18.20 18.71
CA ASP A 242 18.94 18.48 18.99
C ASP A 242 18.00 17.70 18.04
N ALA A 243 18.35 17.62 16.76
CA ALA A 243 17.60 16.83 15.78
C ALA A 243 17.66 15.32 16.07
N ALA A 244 18.83 14.79 16.44
CA ALA A 244 18.99 13.39 16.82
C ALA A 244 18.18 13.03 18.08
N ARG A 245 18.11 13.93 19.07
CA ARG A 245 17.25 13.78 20.25
C ARG A 245 15.77 13.74 19.88
N THR A 246 15.34 14.65 19.00
CA THR A 246 13.97 14.70 18.47
C THR A 246 13.63 13.42 17.68
N PHE A 247 14.56 12.88 16.91
CA PHE A 247 14.43 11.56 16.27
C PHE A 247 14.22 10.45 17.30
N THR A 248 15.06 10.38 18.34
CA THR A 248 14.98 9.37 19.41
C THR A 248 13.64 9.42 20.17
N GLU A 249 13.09 10.61 20.42
CA GLU A 249 11.78 10.77 21.07
C GLU A 249 10.62 10.31 20.17
N ARG A 250 10.73 10.59 18.85
CA ARG A 250 9.72 10.26 17.83
C ARG A 250 9.69 8.80 17.43
N ILE A 251 10.86 8.21 17.16
CA ILE A 251 10.99 6.86 16.58
C ILE A 251 10.35 5.78 17.46
N ALA A 252 10.36 5.97 18.78
CA ALA A 252 9.74 5.09 19.76
C ALA A 252 8.20 5.13 19.75
N GLN A 253 7.59 6.18 19.19
CA GLN A 253 6.13 6.40 19.15
C GLN A 253 5.57 6.36 17.71
N ALA A 254 6.41 6.56 16.70
CA ALA A 254 6.03 6.62 15.30
C ALA A 254 5.34 5.32 14.85
N SER A 255 4.12 5.43 14.32
CA SER A 255 3.40 4.31 13.71
C SER A 255 4.08 3.85 12.42
N VAL A 256 4.08 2.55 12.14
CA VAL A 256 4.52 2.04 10.84
C VAL A 256 3.39 2.21 9.83
N LEU A 257 3.67 2.83 8.69
CA LEU A 257 2.78 3.00 7.55
C LEU A 257 3.22 2.06 6.43
N ASP A 258 2.40 1.03 6.21
CA ASP A 258 2.53 0.03 5.16
C ASP A 258 1.43 0.33 4.14
N ILE A 259 1.77 1.14 3.12
CA ILE A 259 0.82 1.62 2.11
C ILE A 259 0.96 0.72 0.88
N GLU A 260 0.02 -0.21 0.69
CA GLU A 260 -0.03 -1.07 -0.50
C GLU A 260 -0.77 -0.33 -1.62
N GLY A 261 -0.02 0.35 -2.50
CA GLY A 261 -0.55 1.12 -3.63
C GLY A 261 -1.09 2.51 -3.25
N VAL A 262 -2.17 2.58 -2.44
CA VAL A 262 -2.71 3.87 -1.93
C VAL A 262 -3.20 3.79 -0.49
N GLY A 263 -3.11 4.92 0.22
CA GLY A 263 -3.59 5.09 1.59
C GLY A 263 -4.45 6.36 1.72
N VAL A 264 -5.22 6.47 2.80
CA VAL A 264 -5.97 7.69 3.11
C VAL A 264 -5.47 8.28 4.42
N GLU A 265 -4.87 9.47 4.32
CA GLU A 265 -4.39 10.22 5.48
C GLU A 265 -5.49 11.17 5.97
N LEU A 266 -5.80 11.10 7.26
CA LEU A 266 -6.58 12.10 7.99
C LEU A 266 -5.62 13.12 8.61
N TYR A 267 -5.80 14.41 8.31
CA TYR A 267 -4.94 15.49 8.80
C TYR A 267 -5.75 16.64 9.43
N ASP A 268 -5.13 17.37 10.35
CA ASP A 268 -5.72 18.54 11.03
C ASP A 268 -5.17 19.81 10.37
N GLY A 269 -6.01 20.52 9.62
CA GLY A 269 -5.69 21.76 8.91
C GLY A 269 -6.23 23.01 9.61
N ASP A 270 -6.00 24.18 9.02
CA ASP A 270 -6.43 25.47 9.59
C ASP A 270 -7.96 25.57 9.76
N ASP A 271 -8.72 24.96 8.86
CA ASP A 271 -10.20 24.94 8.85
C ASP A 271 -10.80 23.63 9.43
N GLY A 272 -10.00 22.86 10.18
CA GLY A 272 -10.38 21.60 10.83
C GLY A 272 -9.81 20.35 10.16
N TRP A 273 -10.38 19.18 10.49
CA TRP A 273 -9.92 17.90 9.98
C TRP A 273 -10.32 17.71 8.51
N ALA A 274 -9.39 17.26 7.70
CA ALA A 274 -9.62 16.86 6.31
C ALA A 274 -9.03 15.47 6.06
N TRP A 275 -9.23 14.96 4.86
CA TRP A 275 -8.62 13.72 4.41
C TRP A 275 -8.03 13.87 3.01
N ARG A 276 -7.04 13.06 2.67
CA ARG A 276 -6.39 13.03 1.36
C ARG A 276 -5.93 11.63 1.00
N VAL A 277 -5.90 11.33 -0.29
CA VAL A 277 -5.38 10.08 -0.81
C VAL A 277 -3.90 10.26 -1.15
N VAL A 278 -3.09 9.33 -0.66
CA VAL A 278 -1.66 9.22 -0.98
C VAL A 278 -1.37 7.95 -1.74
N ASP A 279 -0.32 7.96 -2.55
CA ASP A 279 0.27 6.74 -3.07
C ASP A 279 1.35 6.17 -2.13
N GLU A 280 1.95 5.04 -2.54
CA GLU A 280 3.07 4.39 -1.85
C GLU A 280 4.32 5.28 -1.70
N THR A 281 4.49 6.31 -2.53
CA THR A 281 5.63 7.26 -2.49
C THR A 281 5.42 8.45 -1.55
N ASP A 282 4.24 8.54 -0.91
CA ASP A 282 3.75 9.73 -0.18
C ASP A 282 3.55 10.97 -1.08
N GLU A 283 3.23 10.77 -2.38
CA GLU A 283 2.67 11.84 -3.21
C GLU A 283 1.17 11.99 -2.90
N ILE A 284 0.68 13.23 -2.70
CA ILE A 284 -0.77 13.49 -2.61
C ILE A 284 -1.34 13.35 -4.01
N ILE A 285 -2.24 12.39 -4.23
CA ILE A 285 -2.92 12.19 -5.52
C ILE A 285 -4.34 12.80 -5.55
N ALA A 286 -4.96 13.02 -4.38
CA ALA A 286 -6.21 13.77 -4.25
C ALA A 286 -6.43 14.32 -2.83
N ASP A 287 -7.09 15.48 -2.73
CA ASP A 287 -7.53 16.10 -1.47
C ASP A 287 -9.05 16.10 -1.36
N ALA A 288 -9.58 16.01 -0.13
CA ALA A 288 -11.00 16.19 0.14
C ALA A 288 -11.45 17.65 -0.10
N ALA A 289 -12.65 17.82 -0.65
CA ALA A 289 -13.23 19.16 -0.82
C ALA A 289 -13.90 19.71 0.45
N ALA A 290 -14.15 18.86 1.45
CA ALA A 290 -14.84 19.19 2.70
C ALA A 290 -13.92 19.03 3.93
N THR A 291 -14.06 19.94 4.90
CA THR A 291 -13.46 19.83 6.23
C THR A 291 -14.49 19.43 7.29
N PHE A 292 -14.01 18.90 8.41
CA PHE A 292 -14.80 18.28 9.46
C PHE A 292 -14.36 18.78 10.84
N GLU A 293 -15.30 19.00 11.76
CA GLU A 293 -14.97 19.49 13.11
C GLU A 293 -14.13 18.50 13.95
N THR A 294 -14.07 17.22 13.57
CA THR A 294 -13.35 16.18 14.34
C THR A 294 -12.76 15.11 13.42
N ARG A 295 -11.62 14.53 13.84
CA ARG A 295 -11.00 13.35 13.20
C ARG A 295 -12.00 12.23 12.93
N ARG A 296 -12.89 11.92 13.88
CA ARG A 296 -13.86 10.82 13.73
C ARG A 296 -14.95 11.12 12.70
N ALA A 297 -15.26 12.39 12.42
CA ALA A 297 -16.17 12.77 11.35
C ALA A 297 -15.51 12.64 9.97
N ALA A 298 -14.25 13.06 9.82
CA ALA A 298 -13.46 12.83 8.61
C ALA A 298 -13.28 11.31 8.34
N GLU A 299 -12.92 10.55 9.38
CA GLU A 299 -12.80 9.08 9.32
C GLU A 299 -14.11 8.41 8.90
N ALA A 300 -15.26 8.82 9.47
CA ALA A 300 -16.57 8.28 9.10
C ALA A 300 -16.98 8.63 7.65
N ALA A 301 -16.59 9.80 7.14
CA ALA A 301 -16.80 10.15 5.75
C ALA A 301 -15.99 9.22 4.82
N VAL A 302 -14.70 9.02 5.11
CA VAL A 302 -13.85 8.07 4.37
C VAL A 302 -14.39 6.64 4.45
N GLU A 303 -14.75 6.14 5.65
CA GLU A 303 -15.35 4.81 5.85
C GLU A 303 -16.61 4.58 5.02
N SER A 304 -17.39 5.64 4.72
CA SER A 304 -18.57 5.55 3.86
C SER A 304 -18.24 5.53 2.36
N ILE A 305 -17.08 6.05 1.96
CA ILE A 305 -16.66 6.21 0.56
C ILE A 305 -15.93 4.97 0.06
N LEU A 306 -14.95 4.44 0.80
CA LEU A 306 -14.03 3.39 0.31
C LEU A 306 -14.75 2.16 -0.29
N PRO A 307 -15.84 1.62 0.30
CA PRO A 307 -16.52 0.45 -0.26
C PRO A 307 -17.13 0.70 -1.65
N GLU A 308 -17.61 1.91 -1.89
CA GLU A 308 -18.37 2.30 -3.10
C GLU A 308 -17.45 2.66 -4.28
N VAL A 309 -16.19 3.05 -4.02
CA VAL A 309 -15.23 3.46 -5.06
C VAL A 309 -14.98 2.34 -6.09
N ARG A 310 -15.01 1.07 -5.67
CA ARG A 310 -14.72 -0.08 -6.53
C ARG A 310 -15.72 -0.23 -7.69
N SER A 311 -16.99 -0.03 -7.41
CA SER A 311 -18.09 -0.10 -8.36
C SER A 311 -18.41 1.25 -9.01
N ALA A 312 -17.85 2.35 -8.51
CA ALA A 312 -18.08 3.70 -9.01
C ALA A 312 -18.02 3.81 -10.55
N ALA A 313 -19.06 4.37 -11.13
CA ALA A 313 -19.10 4.69 -12.55
C ALA A 313 -18.07 5.78 -12.89
N ILE A 314 -17.47 5.67 -14.09
CA ILE A 314 -16.56 6.69 -14.62
C ILE A 314 -17.34 7.51 -15.66
N THR A 315 -17.59 8.78 -15.36
CA THR A 315 -18.26 9.75 -16.24
C THR A 315 -17.27 10.80 -16.74
N ALA A 316 -17.68 11.64 -17.69
CA ALA A 316 -16.86 12.77 -18.17
C ALA A 316 -17.69 14.06 -18.26
N ALA A 317 -17.21 15.13 -17.63
CA ALA A 317 -17.74 16.47 -17.85
C ALA A 317 -17.52 16.87 -19.32
N GLY A 318 -18.52 17.48 -19.95
CA GLY A 318 -18.55 17.69 -21.40
C GLY A 318 -19.30 16.60 -22.18
N GLU A 319 -19.59 15.44 -21.58
CA GLU A 319 -20.37 14.36 -22.20
C GLU A 319 -21.75 14.28 -21.53
N PRO A 320 -22.86 14.52 -22.26
CA PRO A 320 -24.22 14.29 -21.76
C PRO A 320 -24.42 12.89 -21.18
N ALA A 321 -25.24 12.79 -20.13
CA ALA A 321 -25.39 11.56 -19.34
C ALA A 321 -26.81 11.34 -18.81
N TYR A 322 -27.33 10.12 -18.97
CA TYR A 322 -28.43 9.59 -18.17
C TYR A 322 -27.86 8.92 -16.93
N GLU A 323 -28.00 9.56 -15.78
CA GLU A 323 -27.48 9.07 -14.50
C GLU A 323 -28.61 8.43 -13.70
N ARG A 324 -28.62 7.09 -13.64
CA ARG A 324 -29.57 6.31 -12.82
C ARG A 324 -28.95 5.99 -11.48
N TYR A 325 -29.62 6.29 -10.38
CA TYR A 325 -29.10 6.16 -9.02
C TYR A 325 -30.21 5.72 -8.06
N ARG A 326 -29.85 5.41 -6.81
CA ARG A 326 -30.81 5.02 -5.76
C ARG A 326 -30.76 5.99 -4.59
N ASP A 327 -31.93 6.32 -4.05
CA ASP A 327 -32.10 7.07 -2.81
C ASP A 327 -33.08 6.38 -1.83
N GLU A 328 -33.50 7.09 -0.78
CA GLU A 328 -34.42 6.61 0.24
C GLU A 328 -35.82 6.26 -0.30
N THR A 329 -36.22 6.87 -1.41
CA THR A 329 -37.53 6.69 -2.06
C THR A 329 -37.52 5.57 -3.10
N GLY A 330 -36.35 5.28 -3.69
CA GLY A 330 -36.19 4.22 -4.68
C GLY A 330 -35.08 4.51 -5.69
N TRP A 331 -35.15 3.81 -6.82
CA TRP A 331 -34.40 4.13 -8.02
C TRP A 331 -34.97 5.38 -8.69
N ARG A 332 -34.07 6.25 -9.13
CA ARG A 332 -34.36 7.48 -9.88
C ARG A 332 -33.36 7.64 -11.01
N TRP A 333 -33.65 8.57 -11.91
CA TRP A 333 -32.73 8.97 -12.96
C TRP A 333 -32.71 10.48 -13.14
N ARG A 334 -31.65 11.00 -13.76
CA ARG A 334 -31.53 12.38 -14.19
C ARG A 334 -30.79 12.48 -15.53
N LEU A 335 -31.13 13.50 -16.32
CA LEU A 335 -30.38 13.87 -17.52
C LEU A 335 -29.46 15.04 -17.18
N VAL A 336 -28.17 14.87 -17.44
CA VAL A 336 -27.13 15.88 -17.24
C VAL A 336 -26.58 16.32 -18.60
N ASP A 337 -26.40 17.61 -18.80
CA ASP A 337 -25.84 18.18 -20.02
C ASP A 337 -24.30 18.26 -20.00
N ALA A 338 -23.72 18.65 -21.14
CA ALA A 338 -22.28 18.83 -21.30
C ALA A 338 -21.65 19.91 -20.37
N THR A 339 -22.48 20.71 -19.67
CA THR A 339 -22.05 21.71 -18.69
C THR A 339 -22.24 21.27 -17.24
N ASP A 340 -22.46 19.97 -17.01
CA ASP A 340 -22.79 19.35 -15.71
C ASP A 340 -24.14 19.78 -15.11
N ARG A 341 -24.99 20.47 -15.88
CA ARG A 341 -26.30 20.93 -15.41
C ARG A 341 -27.34 19.84 -15.59
N VAL A 342 -28.13 19.60 -14.54
CA VAL A 342 -29.26 18.68 -14.62
C VAL A 342 -30.39 19.36 -15.40
N LEU A 343 -30.88 18.73 -16.47
CA LEU A 343 -31.97 19.24 -17.30
C LEU A 343 -33.31 18.55 -16.98
N ALA A 344 -33.27 17.23 -16.76
CA ALA A 344 -34.44 16.41 -16.46
C ALA A 344 -34.19 15.53 -15.22
N ARG A 345 -35.25 15.17 -14.50
CA ARG A 345 -35.25 14.18 -13.42
C ARG A 345 -36.46 13.28 -13.54
N ALA A 346 -36.38 12.07 -13.00
CA ALA A 346 -37.55 11.25 -12.71
C ALA A 346 -38.55 12.04 -11.84
N SER A 347 -39.85 11.86 -12.10
CA SER A 347 -40.95 12.39 -11.30
C SER A 347 -40.96 11.77 -9.90
N ASP A 348 -41.01 10.44 -9.85
CA ASP A 348 -41.09 9.64 -8.63
C ASP A 348 -39.94 8.64 -8.51
N GLY A 349 -39.79 8.02 -7.33
CA GLY A 349 -38.85 6.92 -7.09
C GLY A 349 -39.51 5.56 -7.34
N CYS A 350 -38.84 4.67 -8.06
CA CYS A 350 -39.31 3.31 -8.32
C CYS A 350 -38.66 2.29 -7.36
N SER A 351 -39.38 1.27 -6.90
CA SER A 351 -38.77 0.19 -6.09
C SER A 351 -37.73 -0.65 -6.87
N GLU A 352 -37.86 -0.69 -8.20
CA GLU A 352 -37.10 -1.57 -9.09
C GLU A 352 -36.33 -0.78 -10.16
N ALA A 353 -35.10 -1.23 -10.43
CA ALA A 353 -34.21 -0.60 -11.40
C ALA A 353 -34.72 -0.71 -12.85
N GLU A 354 -35.44 -1.80 -13.16
CA GLU A 354 -35.94 -2.09 -14.51
C GLU A 354 -37.00 -1.07 -14.95
N HIS A 355 -37.94 -0.70 -14.07
CA HIS A 355 -38.89 0.39 -14.31
C HIS A 355 -38.18 1.73 -14.57
N THR A 356 -37.13 2.04 -13.80
CA THR A 356 -36.33 3.27 -14.00
C THR A 356 -35.59 3.26 -15.34
N ALA A 357 -35.03 2.11 -15.72
CA ALA A 357 -34.37 1.93 -17.02
C ALA A 357 -35.37 2.04 -18.18
N GLN A 358 -36.57 1.46 -18.05
CA GLN A 358 -37.63 1.55 -19.05
C GLN A 358 -38.17 2.98 -19.20
N ALA A 359 -38.32 3.72 -18.10
CA ALA A 359 -38.66 5.14 -18.13
C ALA A 359 -37.56 5.97 -18.82
N THR A 360 -36.29 5.70 -18.51
CA THR A 360 -35.14 6.35 -19.15
C THR A 360 -35.11 6.08 -20.66
N ALA A 361 -35.29 4.83 -21.09
CA ALA A 361 -35.34 4.43 -22.50
C ALA A 361 -36.54 5.01 -23.25
N THR A 362 -37.70 5.12 -22.58
CA THR A 362 -38.89 5.77 -23.13
C THR A 362 -38.65 7.27 -23.34
N PHE A 363 -38.06 7.94 -22.35
CA PHE A 363 -37.70 9.35 -22.45
C PHE A 363 -36.65 9.60 -23.54
N SER A 364 -35.54 8.84 -23.57
CA SER A 364 -34.46 9.05 -24.54
C SER A 364 -34.90 8.81 -25.99
N THR A 365 -35.82 7.87 -26.22
CA THR A 365 -36.36 7.59 -27.55
C THR A 365 -37.38 8.64 -27.99
N ALA A 366 -38.28 9.07 -27.10
CA ALA A 366 -39.43 9.91 -27.48
C ALA A 366 -39.15 11.42 -27.33
N ALA A 367 -38.34 11.85 -26.36
CA ALA A 367 -38.09 13.27 -26.10
C ALA A 367 -37.59 14.08 -27.31
N PRO A 368 -36.71 13.56 -28.21
CA PRO A 368 -36.23 14.34 -29.34
C PRO A 368 -37.36 14.82 -30.26
N ASP A 369 -38.37 13.98 -30.53
CA ASP A 369 -39.47 14.26 -31.47
C ASP A 369 -40.82 14.57 -30.79
N ALA A 370 -40.93 14.46 -29.46
CA ALA A 370 -42.17 14.68 -28.70
C ALA A 370 -42.78 16.08 -28.92
N ASP A 371 -44.10 16.16 -29.04
CA ASP A 371 -44.81 17.45 -29.16
C ASP A 371 -44.78 18.25 -27.85
N VAL A 372 -45.01 19.56 -27.94
CA VAL A 372 -45.12 20.48 -26.79
C VAL A 372 -46.57 20.93 -26.64
N VAL A 373 -47.20 20.59 -25.52
CA VAL A 373 -48.62 20.84 -25.21
C VAL A 373 -48.71 21.76 -23.99
N GLU A 374 -49.76 22.58 -23.93
CA GLU A 374 -50.05 23.51 -22.84
C GLU A 374 -51.53 23.34 -22.48
N ILE A 375 -51.85 23.29 -21.18
CA ILE A 375 -53.22 23.25 -20.67
C ILE A 375 -53.49 24.59 -20.00
N ASP A 376 -54.58 25.26 -20.37
CA ASP A 376 -55.08 26.49 -19.73
C ASP A 376 -56.27 26.10 -18.84
N GLY A 377 -56.06 26.00 -17.52
CA GLY A 377 -57.06 25.54 -16.56
C GLY A 377 -57.37 24.04 -16.61
N ALA A 378 -57.95 23.55 -17.70
CA ALA A 378 -58.26 22.12 -17.89
C ALA A 378 -58.36 21.71 -19.38
N THR A 379 -58.21 20.43 -19.66
CA THR A 379 -58.31 19.84 -21.02
C THR A 379 -58.75 18.38 -20.93
N TYR A 380 -59.53 17.92 -21.91
CA TYR A 380 -59.81 16.52 -22.12
C TYR A 380 -58.67 15.86 -22.89
N GLU A 381 -57.97 14.94 -22.25
CA GLU A 381 -56.97 14.10 -22.90
C GLU A 381 -57.62 12.83 -23.43
N CYS A 382 -57.69 12.67 -24.76
CA CYS A 382 -57.92 11.37 -25.40
C CYS A 382 -56.60 10.63 -25.48
N TYR A 383 -56.52 9.44 -24.88
CA TYR A 383 -55.24 8.79 -24.67
C TYR A 383 -55.31 7.28 -24.81
N LEU A 384 -54.19 6.67 -25.17
CA LEU A 384 -54.09 5.22 -25.29
C LEU A 384 -53.78 4.60 -23.94
N ALA A 385 -54.72 3.85 -23.36
CA ALA A 385 -54.39 2.99 -22.25
C ALA A 385 -53.46 1.89 -22.76
N ALA A 386 -52.25 1.82 -22.19
CA ALA A 386 -51.38 0.68 -22.40
C ALA A 386 -52.14 -0.59 -22.00
N ALA A 387 -52.25 -1.56 -22.92
CA ALA A 387 -52.84 -2.87 -22.62
C ALA A 387 -52.11 -3.42 -21.40
N ALA A 388 -52.84 -3.57 -20.29
CA ALA A 388 -52.27 -3.58 -18.95
C ALA A 388 -51.08 -4.55 -18.83
N GLU A 389 -49.86 -4.02 -18.90
CA GLU A 389 -48.69 -4.72 -18.41
C GLU A 389 -48.97 -4.99 -16.93
N ASN A 390 -48.78 -6.24 -16.54
CA ASN A 390 -49.43 -6.86 -15.39
C ASN A 390 -48.71 -6.48 -14.09
N ASP A 391 -48.53 -5.18 -13.86
CA ASP A 391 -47.94 -4.60 -12.66
C ASP A 391 -48.85 -4.83 -11.45
N GLY A 392 -48.23 -5.24 -10.35
CA GLY A 392 -48.90 -5.78 -9.16
C GLY A 392 -49.67 -4.77 -8.33
N THR A 393 -49.90 -3.56 -8.83
CA THR A 393 -50.59 -2.47 -8.12
C THR A 393 -52.10 -2.51 -8.37
N ALA A 394 -52.75 -3.56 -7.87
CA ALA A 394 -54.21 -3.67 -7.85
C ALA A 394 -54.83 -2.52 -7.01
N ARG A 395 -55.17 -1.41 -7.66
CA ARG A 395 -56.13 -0.43 -7.12
C ARG A 395 -57.48 -1.13 -7.04
N SER A 396 -57.76 -1.73 -5.88
CA SER A 396 -58.96 -2.51 -5.62
C SER A 396 -60.21 -1.62 -5.64
N THR A 397 -60.83 -1.49 -6.81
CA THR A 397 -62.24 -1.16 -6.96
C THR A 397 -63.03 -2.45 -6.78
N GLY A 398 -63.67 -2.60 -5.61
CA GLY A 398 -64.48 -3.78 -5.31
C GLY A 398 -65.86 -3.70 -5.96
N ALA A 399 -66.18 -4.67 -6.81
CA ALA A 399 -67.54 -5.06 -7.16
C ALA A 399 -67.63 -6.60 -7.13
N GLY A 400 -68.77 -7.14 -6.72
CA GLY A 400 -68.94 -8.58 -6.50
C GLY A 400 -69.63 -9.31 -7.66
N THR A 401 -69.74 -10.63 -7.48
CA THR A 401 -70.58 -11.56 -8.27
C THR A 401 -70.19 -11.79 -9.72
N ASP A 402 -69.15 -12.62 -9.85
CA ASP A 402 -69.01 -13.68 -10.86
C ASP A 402 -70.36 -14.32 -11.26
N ASP A 403 -70.85 -14.04 -12.48
CA ASP A 403 -71.55 -15.05 -13.28
C ASP A 403 -71.54 -14.76 -14.81
N SER A 404 -71.19 -15.81 -15.56
CA SER A 404 -71.55 -16.08 -16.96
C SER A 404 -70.72 -15.51 -18.15
N ASN A 405 -70.09 -16.48 -18.82
CA ASN A 405 -70.17 -16.78 -20.27
C ASN A 405 -69.43 -15.90 -21.29
N GLY A 406 -68.53 -16.54 -22.05
CA GLY A 406 -67.71 -15.87 -23.06
C GLY A 406 -68.43 -15.58 -24.39
N ALA A 407 -68.11 -14.42 -24.95
CA ALA A 407 -68.20 -14.13 -26.37
C ALA A 407 -66.80 -13.70 -26.85
N ASP A 408 -66.29 -14.32 -27.91
CA ASP A 408 -65.00 -13.94 -28.50
C ASP A 408 -65.13 -12.57 -29.19
N THR A 409 -64.68 -11.51 -28.51
CA THR A 409 -64.23 -10.29 -29.19
C THR A 409 -62.73 -10.39 -29.45
N ASP A 410 -62.38 -10.96 -30.61
CA ASP A 410 -61.05 -10.79 -31.22
C ASP A 410 -60.80 -9.28 -31.42
N GLY A 411 -60.07 -8.71 -30.47
CA GLY A 411 -59.93 -7.28 -30.29
C GLY A 411 -58.82 -6.92 -29.32
N GLU A 412 -57.63 -7.54 -29.47
CA GLU A 412 -56.36 -7.05 -28.91
C GLU A 412 -55.94 -5.74 -29.60
N GLY A 413 -56.82 -4.73 -29.53
CA GLY A 413 -56.66 -3.43 -30.14
C GLY A 413 -56.63 -2.36 -29.07
N ASN A 414 -55.53 -1.61 -29.05
CA ASN A 414 -55.38 -0.26 -28.48
C ASN A 414 -56.67 0.36 -27.91
N ALA A 415 -56.90 0.15 -26.62
CA ALA A 415 -58.07 0.69 -25.91
C ALA A 415 -57.86 2.19 -25.62
N TRP A 416 -58.60 3.03 -26.32
CA TRP A 416 -58.60 4.48 -26.07
C TRP A 416 -59.48 4.82 -24.89
N HIS A 417 -59.01 5.71 -24.04
CA HIS A 417 -59.76 6.28 -22.93
C HIS A 417 -59.72 7.80 -23.05
N TRP A 418 -60.52 8.48 -22.23
CA TRP A 418 -60.37 9.91 -22.04
C TRP A 418 -60.39 10.29 -20.56
N GLN A 419 -59.71 11.38 -20.22
CA GLN A 419 -59.78 12.01 -18.91
C GLN A 419 -59.88 13.54 -19.06
N LEU A 420 -60.74 14.18 -18.26
CA LEU A 420 -60.67 15.63 -18.05
C LEU A 420 -59.67 15.88 -16.93
N VAL A 421 -58.63 16.65 -17.22
CA VAL A 421 -57.52 16.90 -16.30
C VAL A 421 -57.19 18.39 -16.24
N THR A 422 -56.84 18.89 -15.06
CA THR A 422 -56.43 20.29 -14.88
C THR A 422 -54.97 20.55 -15.25
N GLU A 423 -54.58 21.82 -15.30
CA GLU A 423 -53.17 22.24 -15.44
C GLU A 423 -52.25 21.54 -14.43
N ASP A 424 -52.67 21.43 -13.15
CA ASP A 424 -52.00 20.69 -12.06
C ASP A 424 -52.04 19.15 -12.16
N ARG A 425 -52.50 18.58 -13.28
CA ARG A 425 -52.68 17.13 -13.48
C ARG A 425 -53.71 16.46 -12.55
N GLU A 426 -54.58 17.23 -11.88
CA GLU A 426 -55.69 16.64 -11.11
C GLU A 426 -56.80 16.15 -12.08
N PRO A 427 -57.12 14.85 -12.10
CA PRO A 427 -58.16 14.33 -12.98
C PRO A 427 -59.54 14.61 -12.37
N LEU A 428 -60.35 15.39 -13.09
CA LEU A 428 -61.71 15.76 -12.69
C LEU A 428 -62.72 14.65 -13.02
N ALA A 429 -62.62 14.08 -14.22
CA ALA A 429 -63.50 13.04 -14.73
C ALA A 429 -62.74 12.05 -15.61
N VAL A 430 -63.13 10.79 -15.62
CA VAL A 430 -62.53 9.73 -16.47
C VAL A 430 -63.60 8.95 -17.22
N SER A 431 -63.21 8.37 -18.36
CA SER A 431 -64.07 7.45 -19.13
C SER A 431 -64.24 6.12 -18.42
N THR A 432 -65.48 5.65 -18.36
CA THR A 432 -65.86 4.33 -17.81
C THR A 432 -65.67 3.20 -18.83
N ALA A 433 -65.79 3.54 -20.12
CA ALA A 433 -65.59 2.63 -21.24
C ALA A 433 -64.28 2.94 -21.98
N SER A 434 -63.80 1.93 -22.73
CA SER A 434 -62.78 2.08 -23.76
C SER A 434 -63.42 2.35 -25.13
N TYR A 435 -62.63 2.93 -26.04
CA TYR A 435 -63.01 3.28 -27.40
C TYR A 435 -61.99 2.71 -28.40
N ALA A 436 -62.41 2.53 -29.65
CA ALA A 436 -61.59 1.89 -30.68
C ALA A 436 -60.46 2.81 -31.22
N ASP A 437 -60.67 4.12 -31.16
CA ASP A 437 -59.75 5.16 -31.65
C ASP A 437 -59.97 6.49 -30.90
N ALA A 438 -59.06 7.44 -31.11
CA ALA A 438 -59.11 8.76 -30.48
C ALA A 438 -60.34 9.59 -30.91
N ASP A 439 -60.82 9.42 -32.15
CA ASP A 439 -62.01 10.12 -32.67
C ASP A 439 -63.28 9.62 -31.97
N ALA A 440 -63.37 8.31 -31.68
CA ALA A 440 -64.46 7.71 -30.91
C ALA A 440 -64.45 8.16 -29.43
N ALA A 441 -63.26 8.33 -28.84
CA ALA A 441 -63.10 8.91 -27.50
C ALA A 441 -63.50 10.40 -27.47
N ALA A 442 -63.08 11.19 -28.47
CA ALA A 442 -63.49 12.59 -28.64
C ALA A 442 -65.02 12.73 -28.81
N ALA A 443 -65.63 11.88 -29.65
CA ALA A 443 -67.08 11.82 -29.81
C ALA A 443 -67.81 11.37 -28.53
N ALA A 444 -67.14 10.67 -27.60
CA ALA A 444 -67.69 10.35 -26.28
C ALA A 444 -67.65 11.54 -25.34
N ILE A 445 -66.58 12.34 -25.37
CA ILE A 445 -66.51 13.63 -24.67
C ILE A 445 -67.65 14.54 -25.10
N ASP A 446 -67.92 14.68 -26.41
CA ASP A 446 -69.05 15.49 -26.90
C ASP A 446 -70.42 15.02 -26.36
N ARG A 447 -70.61 13.71 -26.16
CA ARG A 447 -71.81 13.19 -25.49
C ARG A 447 -71.84 13.56 -24.02
N VAL A 448 -70.72 13.42 -23.31
CA VAL A 448 -70.57 13.81 -21.90
C VAL A 448 -70.82 15.32 -21.72
N ARG A 449 -70.39 16.18 -22.64
CA ARG A 449 -70.69 17.61 -22.63
C ARG A 449 -72.19 17.89 -22.69
N GLU A 450 -72.89 17.25 -23.63
CA GLU A 450 -74.33 17.42 -23.77
C GLU A 450 -75.07 16.90 -22.53
N GLN A 451 -74.73 15.68 -22.11
CA GLN A 451 -75.32 15.01 -20.96
C GLN A 451 -75.09 15.78 -19.67
N ALA A 452 -73.88 16.27 -19.40
CA ALA A 452 -73.57 17.06 -18.20
C ALA A 452 -74.28 18.43 -18.18
N ARG A 453 -74.58 19.02 -19.35
CA ARG A 453 -75.36 20.27 -19.45
C ARG A 453 -76.86 20.08 -19.20
N GLU A 454 -77.40 18.91 -19.53
CA GLU A 454 -78.80 18.56 -19.27
C GLU A 454 -79.01 17.82 -17.94
N ALA A 455 -77.93 17.38 -17.28
CA ALA A 455 -78.02 16.46 -16.15
C ALA A 455 -78.62 17.05 -14.88
N GLU A 456 -79.62 16.35 -14.33
CA GLU A 456 -80.15 16.64 -12.99
C GLU A 456 -79.27 15.98 -11.90
N LEU A 457 -79.14 16.64 -10.75
CA LEU A 457 -78.44 16.08 -9.59
C LEU A 457 -79.40 15.16 -8.82
N LEU A 458 -79.08 13.87 -8.76
CA LEU A 458 -79.81 12.87 -7.99
C LEU A 458 -79.35 12.90 -6.54
N GLU A 459 -80.26 13.37 -5.68
CA GLU A 459 -80.07 13.52 -4.25
C GLU A 459 -81.10 12.66 -3.50
N PHE A 460 -80.66 11.55 -2.91
CA PHE A 460 -81.54 10.67 -2.14
C PHE A 460 -81.69 11.20 -0.70
N GLU A 461 -82.93 11.28 -0.21
CA GLU A 461 -83.31 11.51 1.21
C GLU A 461 -83.91 10.24 1.86
N THR A 462 -84.20 9.22 1.05
CA THR A 462 -84.83 7.94 1.42
C THR A 462 -84.32 6.85 0.47
N ALA A 463 -84.68 5.59 0.70
CA ALA A 463 -84.38 4.51 -0.23
C ALA A 463 -85.17 4.64 -1.54
N VAL A 464 -84.54 4.35 -2.68
CA VAL A 464 -85.11 4.57 -4.02
C VAL A 464 -84.88 3.36 -4.92
N PHE A 465 -85.93 2.91 -5.62
CA PHE A 465 -85.78 1.95 -6.71
C PHE A 465 -85.38 2.66 -8.00
N GLN A 466 -84.25 2.27 -8.58
CA GLN A 466 -83.75 2.71 -9.88
C GLN A 466 -83.92 1.58 -10.90
N VAL A 467 -84.59 1.86 -12.01
CA VAL A 467 -84.69 0.96 -13.17
C VAL A 467 -83.66 1.42 -14.22
N TYR A 468 -82.86 0.49 -14.76
CA TYR A 468 -81.76 0.78 -15.68
C TYR A 468 -81.57 -0.32 -16.73
N GLU A 469 -80.98 0.02 -17.87
CA GLU A 469 -80.53 -0.92 -18.89
C GLU A 469 -79.11 -1.42 -18.55
N SER A 470 -78.89 -2.73 -18.58
CA SER A 470 -77.57 -3.34 -18.38
C SER A 470 -76.78 -3.43 -19.68
N GLU A 471 -75.47 -3.70 -19.57
CA GLU A 471 -74.54 -3.81 -20.71
C GLU A 471 -74.96 -4.81 -21.80
N SER A 472 -75.81 -5.78 -21.47
CA SER A 472 -76.42 -6.76 -22.37
C SER A 472 -77.62 -6.23 -23.19
N GLY A 473 -78.08 -4.99 -22.96
CA GLY A 473 -79.31 -4.44 -23.53
C GLY A 473 -80.60 -5.01 -22.90
N THR A 474 -80.51 -5.54 -21.68
CA THR A 474 -81.66 -6.03 -20.90
C THR A 474 -81.93 -5.13 -19.70
N TRP A 475 -83.18 -5.06 -19.25
CA TRP A 475 -83.60 -4.13 -18.19
C TRP A 475 -83.54 -4.79 -16.81
N ARG A 476 -83.00 -4.06 -15.82
CA ARG A 476 -82.86 -4.47 -14.42
C ARG A 476 -83.36 -3.38 -13.48
N TRP A 477 -83.55 -3.72 -12.21
CA TRP A 477 -83.87 -2.74 -11.16
C TRP A 477 -83.01 -2.99 -9.93
N ARG A 478 -82.60 -1.90 -9.26
CA ARG A 478 -81.89 -1.96 -7.99
C ARG A 478 -82.52 -1.00 -6.97
N LEU A 479 -82.53 -1.41 -5.70
CA LEU A 479 -82.92 -0.58 -4.58
C LEU A 479 -81.66 0.05 -3.98
N LEU A 480 -81.59 1.38 -4.00
CA LEU A 480 -80.56 2.20 -3.36
C LEU A 480 -81.04 2.68 -1.99
N ASP A 481 -80.14 2.93 -1.05
CA ASP A 481 -80.43 3.67 0.18
C ASP A 481 -80.20 5.19 0.04
N GLU A 482 -80.37 5.92 1.15
CA GLU A 482 -80.17 7.38 1.23
C GLU A 482 -78.71 7.83 0.93
N ASP A 483 -77.76 6.89 0.98
CA ASP A 483 -76.34 7.07 0.65
C ASP A 483 -75.97 6.58 -0.77
N GLY A 484 -76.97 6.13 -1.56
CA GLY A 484 -76.77 5.56 -2.91
C GLY A 484 -76.20 4.14 -2.93
N SER A 485 -76.18 3.44 -1.80
CA SER A 485 -75.66 2.07 -1.71
C SER A 485 -76.72 1.05 -2.14
N VAL A 486 -76.33 0.03 -2.92
CA VAL A 486 -77.25 -1.02 -3.37
C VAL A 486 -77.66 -1.93 -2.20
N LEU A 487 -78.94 -1.85 -1.81
CA LEU A 487 -79.56 -2.73 -0.81
C LEU A 487 -80.08 -4.05 -1.39
N ALA A 488 -80.55 -4.01 -2.65
CA ALA A 488 -81.07 -5.16 -3.39
C ALA A 488 -81.02 -4.92 -4.90
N ASP A 489 -80.97 -5.98 -5.70
CA ASP A 489 -80.88 -5.94 -7.17
C ASP A 489 -81.79 -7.04 -7.77
N SER A 490 -82.21 -6.87 -9.02
CA SER A 490 -83.06 -7.82 -9.73
C SER A 490 -82.25 -9.06 -10.12
N SER A 491 -82.66 -10.23 -9.59
CA SER A 491 -82.07 -11.51 -9.98
C SER A 491 -82.50 -11.99 -11.36
N ALA A 492 -83.39 -11.25 -12.02
CA ALA A 492 -83.89 -11.51 -13.36
C ALA A 492 -83.62 -10.30 -14.27
N GLU A 493 -83.41 -10.61 -15.54
CA GLU A 493 -83.35 -9.65 -16.65
C GLU A 493 -84.74 -9.55 -17.29
N HIS A 494 -85.10 -8.36 -17.76
CA HIS A 494 -86.39 -8.07 -18.35
C HIS A 494 -86.22 -7.58 -19.80
N ASP A 495 -87.16 -7.96 -20.68
CA ASP A 495 -87.10 -7.62 -22.11
C ASP A 495 -87.46 -6.15 -22.38
N SER A 496 -87.94 -5.41 -21.36
CA SER A 496 -88.28 -3.98 -21.46
C SER A 496 -88.29 -3.26 -20.10
N GLN A 497 -88.07 -1.94 -20.14
CA GLN A 497 -88.18 -1.05 -18.98
C GLN A 497 -89.50 -1.23 -18.23
N SER A 498 -90.64 -1.25 -18.94
CA SER A 498 -91.96 -1.41 -18.34
C SER A 498 -92.12 -2.72 -17.57
N GLU A 499 -91.50 -3.81 -18.04
CA GLU A 499 -91.54 -5.10 -17.37
C GLU A 499 -90.67 -5.12 -16.10
N ALA A 500 -89.48 -4.50 -16.16
CA ALA A 500 -88.65 -4.28 -14.97
C ALA A 500 -89.37 -3.41 -13.93
N THR A 501 -90.08 -2.36 -14.37
CA THR A 501 -90.90 -1.50 -13.52
C THR A 501 -92.09 -2.27 -12.92
N GLU A 502 -92.80 -3.13 -13.66
CA GLU A 502 -93.89 -3.96 -13.09
C GLU A 502 -93.37 -4.96 -12.03
N ALA A 503 -92.22 -5.58 -12.29
CA ALA A 503 -91.56 -6.47 -11.32
C ALA A 503 -91.14 -5.72 -10.05
N MET A 504 -90.56 -4.53 -10.19
CA MET A 504 -90.19 -3.64 -9.09
C MET A 504 -91.42 -3.10 -8.33
N LEU A 505 -92.51 -2.73 -9.00
CA LEU A 505 -93.75 -2.26 -8.36
C LEU A 505 -94.35 -3.32 -7.44
N THR A 506 -94.25 -4.59 -7.83
CA THR A 506 -94.65 -5.74 -6.99
C THR A 506 -93.82 -5.81 -5.69
N LEU A 507 -92.56 -5.36 -5.71
CA LEU A 507 -91.72 -5.26 -4.52
C LEU A 507 -92.02 -4.00 -3.69
N LYS A 508 -92.31 -2.86 -4.34
CA LYS A 508 -92.70 -1.60 -3.69
C LYS A 508 -94.00 -1.72 -2.89
N GLU A 509 -94.92 -2.64 -3.25
CA GLU A 509 -96.07 -2.98 -2.39
C GLU A 509 -95.66 -3.50 -0.99
N GLN A 510 -94.44 -4.01 -0.81
CA GLN A 510 -93.87 -4.46 0.46
C GLN A 510 -92.92 -3.43 1.10
N ALA A 511 -92.49 -2.42 0.36
CA ALA A 511 -91.59 -1.33 0.78
C ALA A 511 -92.21 0.04 0.42
N PRO A 512 -93.30 0.45 1.08
CA PRO A 512 -94.15 1.55 0.63
C PRO A 512 -93.52 2.95 0.73
N ASP A 513 -92.50 3.10 1.57
CA ASP A 513 -91.80 4.36 1.83
C ASP A 513 -90.61 4.61 0.87
N ALA A 514 -90.33 3.68 -0.06
CA ALA A 514 -89.26 3.81 -1.04
C ALA A 514 -89.77 4.43 -2.34
N ASP A 515 -89.11 5.47 -2.85
CA ASP A 515 -89.50 6.13 -4.10
C ASP A 515 -89.07 5.35 -5.35
N VAL A 516 -89.63 5.70 -6.52
CA VAL A 516 -89.27 5.10 -7.81
C VAL A 516 -88.66 6.21 -8.65
N LEU A 517 -87.45 5.99 -9.14
CA LEU A 517 -86.74 6.90 -10.00
C LEU A 517 -86.70 6.35 -11.42
N GLU A 518 -87.31 7.09 -12.34
CA GLU A 518 -87.18 6.91 -13.78
C GLU A 518 -86.23 8.01 -14.29
N ILE A 519 -85.12 7.60 -14.89
CA ILE A 519 -84.09 8.50 -15.42
C ILE A 519 -84.46 8.84 -16.87
N GLU A 520 -85.26 9.90 -17.05
CA GLU A 520 -85.72 10.35 -18.38
C GLU A 520 -84.64 11.11 -19.18
N THR A 521 -83.65 11.67 -18.48
CA THR A 521 -82.52 12.45 -19.03
C THR A 521 -81.23 12.04 -18.34
N ALA A 522 -80.06 12.56 -18.75
CA ALA A 522 -78.82 12.29 -18.03
C ALA A 522 -78.89 12.79 -16.58
N ALA A 523 -78.05 12.22 -15.70
CA ALA A 523 -78.10 12.55 -14.27
C ALA A 523 -76.76 12.37 -13.57
N PHE A 524 -76.44 13.26 -12.63
CA PHE A 524 -75.32 13.10 -11.71
C PHE A 524 -75.78 12.39 -10.44
N GLU A 525 -75.19 11.23 -10.14
CA GLU A 525 -75.45 10.48 -8.91
C GLU A 525 -74.27 10.65 -7.94
N LEU A 526 -74.57 11.11 -6.72
CA LEU A 526 -73.64 11.10 -5.59
C LEU A 526 -73.85 9.83 -4.77
N PHE A 527 -72.83 8.97 -4.69
CA PHE A 527 -72.94 7.66 -4.05
C PHE A 527 -71.78 7.38 -3.09
N VAL A 528 -72.04 6.56 -2.07
CA VAL A 528 -71.03 6.08 -1.12
C VAL A 528 -70.38 4.79 -1.62
N THR A 529 -69.06 4.79 -1.68
CA THR A 529 -68.25 3.59 -1.94
C THR A 529 -68.19 2.67 -0.73
N THR A 530 -67.79 1.41 -0.94
CA THR A 530 -67.59 0.40 0.12
C THR A 530 -66.66 0.83 1.26
N ASN A 531 -65.82 1.84 1.06
CA ASN A 531 -64.92 2.41 2.06
C ASN A 531 -65.54 3.62 2.82
N ALA A 532 -66.86 3.81 2.75
CA ALA A 532 -67.59 4.94 3.34
C ALA A 532 -67.12 6.32 2.83
N ALA A 533 -66.66 6.39 1.57
CA ALA A 533 -66.24 7.62 0.91
C ALA A 533 -67.12 7.92 -0.31
N TRP A 534 -67.49 9.18 -0.48
CA TRP A 534 -68.38 9.68 -1.52
C TRP A 534 -67.67 9.84 -2.86
N ARG A 535 -68.29 9.42 -3.95
CA ARG A 535 -67.91 9.70 -5.34
C ARG A 535 -69.12 10.25 -6.10
N TRP A 536 -68.86 10.77 -7.29
CA TRP A 536 -69.90 11.16 -8.24
C TRP A 536 -69.76 10.34 -9.53
N ARG A 537 -70.89 10.04 -10.18
CA ARG A 537 -70.93 9.50 -11.55
C ARG A 537 -71.99 10.19 -12.40
N LEU A 538 -71.71 10.35 -13.69
CA LEU A 538 -72.67 10.79 -14.70
C LEU A 538 -73.28 9.56 -15.37
N ILE A 539 -74.60 9.47 -15.30
CA ILE A 539 -75.41 8.42 -15.87
C ILE A 539 -76.19 8.99 -17.05
N ASP A 540 -76.31 8.24 -18.14
CA ASP A 540 -77.14 8.60 -19.29
C ASP A 540 -78.62 8.21 -19.10
N SER A 541 -79.48 8.57 -20.07
CA SER A 541 -80.91 8.24 -20.03
C SER A 541 -81.23 6.74 -20.17
N ALA A 542 -80.25 5.88 -20.43
CA ALA A 542 -80.42 4.42 -20.39
C ALA A 542 -80.06 3.85 -19.00
N GLY A 543 -79.43 4.65 -18.14
CA GLY A 543 -78.92 4.20 -16.84
C GLY A 543 -77.46 3.74 -16.88
N SER A 544 -76.76 3.92 -18.00
CA SER A 544 -75.35 3.56 -18.16
C SER A 544 -74.44 4.66 -17.63
N CYS A 545 -73.33 4.27 -16.99
CA CYS A 545 -72.35 5.22 -16.46
C CYS A 545 -71.41 5.66 -17.59
N VAL A 546 -71.40 6.95 -17.94
CA VAL A 546 -70.61 7.50 -19.07
C VAL A 546 -69.34 8.25 -18.64
N ALA A 547 -69.31 8.74 -17.40
CA ALA A 547 -68.17 9.42 -16.79
C ALA A 547 -68.22 9.28 -15.27
N GLU A 548 -67.06 9.20 -14.61
CA GLU A 548 -67.00 9.22 -13.13
C GLU A 548 -65.88 10.10 -12.59
N GLY A 549 -66.07 10.62 -11.38
CA GLY A 549 -65.03 11.33 -10.63
C GLY A 549 -64.03 10.34 -10.04
N PRO A 550 -62.74 10.37 -10.41
CA PRO A 550 -61.76 9.34 -10.01
C PRO A 550 -61.40 9.41 -8.52
N THR A 551 -61.54 10.57 -7.88
CA THR A 551 -61.22 10.79 -6.47
C THR A 551 -62.41 10.45 -5.57
N SER A 552 -62.11 9.89 -4.38
CA SER A 552 -63.10 9.62 -3.34
C SER A 552 -63.00 10.66 -2.22
N HIS A 553 -64.14 11.16 -1.75
CA HIS A 553 -64.22 12.28 -0.81
C HIS A 553 -64.84 11.86 0.53
N PRO A 554 -64.43 12.45 1.67
CA PRO A 554 -64.94 12.05 2.99
C PRO A 554 -66.39 12.52 3.27
N THR A 555 -66.99 13.30 2.38
CA THR A 555 -68.31 13.95 2.58
C THR A 555 -68.99 14.19 1.23
N ARG A 556 -70.32 13.97 1.16
CA ARG A 556 -71.18 14.29 -0.01
C ARG A 556 -70.90 15.66 -0.61
N GLU A 557 -70.82 16.69 0.23
CA GLU A 557 -70.56 18.08 -0.19
C GLU A 557 -69.24 18.27 -0.95
N ARG A 558 -68.20 17.46 -0.64
CA ARG A 558 -66.92 17.50 -1.37
C ARG A 558 -66.99 16.73 -2.69
N ALA A 559 -67.77 15.65 -2.77
CA ALA A 559 -68.04 14.99 -4.04
C ALA A 559 -68.89 15.87 -4.96
N ARG A 560 -69.86 16.60 -4.40
CA ARG A 560 -70.63 17.65 -5.10
C ARG A 560 -69.72 18.76 -5.64
N HIS A 561 -68.78 19.27 -4.84
CA HIS A 561 -67.79 20.24 -5.31
C HIS A 561 -66.85 19.67 -6.41
N ALA A 562 -66.50 18.38 -6.35
CA ALA A 562 -65.70 17.75 -7.41
C ALA A 562 -66.49 17.59 -8.72
N MET A 563 -67.79 17.31 -8.64
CA MET A 563 -68.72 17.33 -9.78
C MET A 563 -68.92 18.76 -10.32
N GLU A 564 -69.04 19.77 -9.46
CA GLU A 564 -69.13 21.17 -9.85
C GLU A 564 -67.88 21.60 -10.65
N ARG A 565 -66.69 21.13 -10.29
CA ARG A 565 -65.46 21.37 -11.08
C ARG A 565 -65.46 20.73 -12.47
N LEU A 566 -66.09 19.57 -12.66
CA LEU A 566 -66.33 19.07 -14.03
C LEU A 566 -67.20 20.07 -14.80
N LEU A 567 -68.29 20.57 -14.20
CA LEU A 567 -69.19 21.52 -14.86
C LEU A 567 -68.53 22.87 -15.17
N GLU A 568 -67.61 23.34 -14.32
CA GLU A 568 -66.78 24.52 -14.58
C GLU A 568 -65.88 24.36 -15.82
N HIS A 569 -65.48 23.12 -16.13
CA HIS A 569 -64.53 22.78 -17.20
C HIS A 569 -65.12 21.89 -18.31
N VAL A 570 -66.45 21.77 -18.41
CA VAL A 570 -67.10 20.85 -19.37
C VAL A 570 -66.84 21.23 -20.84
N GLU A 571 -66.69 22.52 -21.12
CA GLU A 571 -66.33 23.03 -22.46
C GLU A 571 -64.80 23.17 -22.66
N ALA A 572 -63.97 22.56 -21.81
CA ALA A 572 -62.51 22.52 -22.00
C ALA A 572 -62.13 21.84 -23.31
N ASP A 573 -61.02 22.25 -23.95
CA ASP A 573 -60.57 21.70 -25.23
C ASP A 573 -60.25 20.20 -25.16
N VAL A 574 -60.16 19.53 -26.33
CA VAL A 574 -59.75 18.12 -26.44
C VAL A 574 -58.37 18.05 -27.10
N CYS A 575 -57.45 17.31 -26.49
CA CYS A 575 -56.16 16.95 -27.10
C CYS A 575 -55.98 15.42 -27.16
N THR A 576 -55.32 14.93 -28.20
CA THR A 576 -54.97 13.51 -28.34
C THR A 576 -53.52 13.31 -27.92
N ILE A 577 -53.27 12.35 -27.03
CA ILE A 577 -51.93 11.93 -26.58
C ILE A 577 -51.70 10.49 -27.06
N ASP A 578 -51.23 10.34 -28.29
CA ASP A 578 -50.91 9.06 -28.92
C ASP A 578 -49.41 8.70 -28.80
N GLN A 579 -48.56 9.71 -28.63
CA GLN A 579 -47.13 9.62 -28.30
C GLN A 579 -46.82 10.38 -27.00
N PRO A 580 -45.65 10.17 -26.37
CA PRO A 580 -45.24 10.98 -25.23
C PRO A 580 -45.04 12.46 -25.60
N VAL A 581 -45.44 13.38 -24.71
CA VAL A 581 -45.40 14.83 -24.93
C VAL A 581 -44.70 15.58 -23.80
N PHE A 582 -44.11 16.73 -24.12
CA PHE A 582 -43.76 17.75 -23.14
C PHE A 582 -44.99 18.59 -22.84
N GLN A 583 -45.59 18.40 -21.66
CA GLN A 583 -46.61 19.32 -21.18
C GLN A 583 -45.97 20.48 -20.41
N LEU A 584 -46.33 21.70 -20.76
CA LEU A 584 -45.97 22.92 -20.04
C LEU A 584 -46.97 23.19 -18.92
N ASP A 585 -46.48 23.73 -17.81
CA ASP A 585 -47.25 24.15 -16.65
C ASP A 585 -46.67 25.45 -16.06
N ALA A 586 -47.50 26.23 -15.39
CA ALA A 586 -47.18 27.53 -14.82
C ALA A 586 -47.60 27.70 -13.35
N THR A 587 -48.26 26.72 -12.71
CA THR A 587 -48.86 26.90 -11.36
C THR A 587 -47.84 27.30 -10.30
N ASP A 588 -46.69 26.63 -10.23
CA ASP A 588 -45.52 27.01 -9.42
C ASP A 588 -44.37 27.57 -10.29
N GLY A 589 -44.72 28.38 -11.30
CA GLY A 589 -43.80 28.93 -12.28
C GLY A 589 -43.58 27.99 -13.47
N TRP A 590 -43.06 28.54 -14.58
CA TRP A 590 -43.00 27.82 -15.85
C TRP A 590 -42.07 26.61 -15.76
N HIS A 591 -42.64 25.41 -15.81
CA HIS A 591 -41.89 24.17 -15.87
C HIS A 591 -42.53 23.20 -16.88
N TRP A 592 -41.81 22.14 -17.20
CA TRP A 592 -42.30 21.10 -18.10
C TRP A 592 -42.32 19.75 -17.38
N ARG A 593 -43.25 18.91 -17.80
CA ARG A 593 -43.36 17.50 -17.42
C ARG A 593 -43.49 16.63 -18.67
N PHE A 594 -42.87 15.47 -18.68
CA PHE A 594 -42.89 14.54 -19.81
C PHE A 594 -43.88 13.42 -19.54
N VAL A 595 -44.94 13.37 -20.33
CA VAL A 595 -46.13 12.56 -20.07
C VAL A 595 -46.28 11.51 -21.17
N ARG A 596 -46.46 10.25 -20.77
CA ARG A 596 -46.76 9.14 -21.67
C ARG A 596 -48.24 9.16 -22.09
N PRO A 597 -48.62 8.44 -23.17
CA PRO A 597 -50.02 8.19 -23.49
C PRO A 597 -50.86 7.63 -22.34
N SER A 598 -50.30 6.92 -21.36
CA SER A 598 -51.04 6.49 -20.16
C SER A 598 -51.48 7.61 -19.21
N GLY A 599 -51.13 8.88 -19.48
CA GLY A 599 -51.29 10.01 -18.55
C GLY A 599 -50.20 10.06 -17.45
N GLU A 600 -49.32 9.06 -17.41
CA GLU A 600 -48.20 8.95 -16.48
C GLU A 600 -47.11 9.97 -16.80
N THR A 601 -46.71 10.77 -15.80
CA THR A 601 -45.52 11.63 -15.90
C THR A 601 -44.29 10.83 -15.50
N ILE A 602 -43.32 10.69 -16.42
CA ILE A 602 -42.06 9.93 -16.17
C ILE A 602 -40.82 10.82 -16.01
N ALA A 603 -40.91 12.10 -16.39
CA ALA A 603 -39.83 13.06 -16.20
C ALA A 603 -40.37 14.46 -15.90
N VAL A 604 -39.59 15.27 -15.20
CA VAL A 604 -39.85 16.70 -14.96
C VAL A 604 -38.60 17.53 -15.20
N GLY A 605 -38.80 18.79 -15.60
CA GLY A 605 -37.72 19.76 -15.72
C GLY A 605 -37.06 20.04 -14.37
N ALA A 606 -35.73 20.03 -14.32
CA ALA A 606 -34.98 20.21 -13.08
C ALA A 606 -34.98 21.65 -12.53
N GLU A 607 -35.35 22.63 -13.36
CA GLU A 607 -35.44 24.06 -13.03
C GLU A 607 -36.69 24.69 -13.64
N THR A 608 -37.31 25.63 -12.93
CA THR A 608 -38.33 26.52 -13.48
C THR A 608 -37.72 27.61 -14.39
N ALA A 609 -38.54 28.14 -15.28
CA ALA A 609 -38.27 29.28 -16.13
C ALA A 609 -39.15 30.48 -15.67
N PRO A 610 -38.72 31.73 -15.91
CA PRO A 610 -39.53 32.90 -15.57
C PRO A 610 -40.65 33.17 -16.58
N THR A 611 -40.58 32.60 -17.79
CA THR A 611 -41.56 32.76 -18.86
C THR A 611 -41.64 31.50 -19.72
N ARG A 612 -42.82 31.25 -20.30
CA ARG A 612 -43.08 30.22 -21.32
C ARG A 612 -42.03 30.17 -22.43
N ASP A 613 -41.69 31.29 -23.05
CA ASP A 613 -40.77 31.32 -24.20
C ASP A 613 -39.36 30.82 -23.83
N ILE A 614 -38.87 31.19 -22.63
CA ILE A 614 -37.60 30.70 -22.08
C ILE A 614 -37.67 29.20 -21.73
N LEU A 615 -38.83 28.70 -21.30
CA LEU A 615 -39.03 27.27 -21.06
C LEU A 615 -38.94 26.48 -22.37
N VAL A 616 -39.62 26.96 -23.42
CA VAL A 616 -39.59 26.35 -24.75
C VAL A 616 -38.20 26.41 -25.38
N GLU A 617 -37.49 27.54 -25.25
CA GLU A 617 -36.08 27.65 -25.68
C GLU A 617 -35.17 26.63 -24.97
N ARG A 618 -35.40 26.38 -23.67
CA ARG A 618 -34.67 25.37 -22.90
C ARG A 618 -35.00 23.93 -23.31
N LEU A 619 -36.19 23.64 -23.86
CA LEU A 619 -36.55 22.30 -24.31
C LEU A 619 -35.68 21.81 -25.47
N GLU A 620 -35.19 22.71 -26.34
CA GLU A 620 -34.25 22.32 -27.41
C GLU A 620 -32.95 21.72 -26.84
N ALA A 621 -32.43 22.31 -25.76
CA ALA A 621 -31.28 21.75 -25.04
C ALA A 621 -31.61 20.39 -24.38
N VAL A 622 -32.85 20.19 -23.90
CA VAL A 622 -33.30 18.89 -23.40
C VAL A 622 -33.30 17.85 -24.53
N ARG A 623 -33.83 18.17 -25.71
CA ARG A 623 -33.87 17.27 -26.88
C ARG A 623 -32.48 16.88 -27.38
N GLU A 624 -31.59 17.86 -27.53
CA GLU A 624 -30.21 17.62 -27.98
C GLU A 624 -29.46 16.75 -26.97
N THR A 625 -29.54 17.10 -25.68
CA THR A 625 -28.91 16.35 -24.59
C THR A 625 -29.49 14.94 -24.48
N ALA A 626 -30.80 14.78 -24.59
CA ALA A 626 -31.50 13.50 -24.52
C ALA A 626 -31.07 12.53 -25.64
N THR A 627 -30.70 13.06 -26.81
CA THR A 627 -30.20 12.31 -27.96
C THR A 627 -28.72 11.92 -27.81
N ALA A 628 -27.92 12.81 -27.22
CA ALA A 628 -26.47 12.65 -27.10
C ALA A 628 -26.01 11.89 -25.84
N ALA A 629 -26.91 11.71 -24.87
CA ALA A 629 -26.56 11.21 -23.54
C ALA A 629 -26.22 9.71 -23.48
N GLN A 630 -25.19 9.40 -22.71
CA GLN A 630 -24.75 8.03 -22.40
C GLN A 630 -25.44 7.52 -21.12
N ASP A 631 -25.83 6.25 -21.11
CA ASP A 631 -26.43 5.60 -19.94
C ASP A 631 -25.37 5.20 -18.89
N TYR A 632 -25.53 5.73 -17.66
CA TYR A 632 -24.76 5.33 -16.50
C TYR A 632 -25.69 4.82 -15.38
N THR A 633 -25.17 3.90 -14.58
CA THR A 633 -25.77 3.49 -13.31
C THR A 633 -24.78 3.83 -12.22
N LEU A 634 -25.19 4.68 -11.29
CA LEU A 634 -24.39 5.19 -10.18
C LEU A 634 -24.75 4.44 -8.90
N GLU A 635 -23.74 4.13 -8.09
CA GLU A 635 -23.90 3.58 -6.74
C GLU A 635 -23.68 4.71 -5.72
N GLY A 636 -23.04 4.48 -4.56
CA GLY A 636 -22.85 5.53 -3.55
C GLY A 636 -21.95 6.69 -3.98
N VAL A 637 -20.98 6.44 -4.88
CA VAL A 637 -20.08 7.46 -5.42
C VAL A 637 -19.86 7.30 -6.93
N THR A 638 -19.44 8.39 -7.58
CA THR A 638 -19.13 8.46 -9.02
C THR A 638 -17.79 9.15 -9.22
N ILE A 639 -16.96 8.67 -10.16
CA ILE A 639 -15.72 9.36 -10.52
C ILE A 639 -15.93 10.08 -11.84
N GLN A 640 -15.78 11.40 -11.85
CA GLN A 640 -15.94 12.20 -13.05
C GLN A 640 -14.59 12.75 -13.53
N LEU A 641 -14.27 12.48 -14.80
CA LEU A 641 -13.16 13.10 -15.51
C LEU A 641 -13.58 14.48 -16.02
N TYR A 642 -12.72 15.49 -15.91
CA TYR A 642 -12.97 16.81 -16.51
C TYR A 642 -11.69 17.40 -17.09
N ASN A 643 -11.82 18.43 -17.94
CA ASN A 643 -10.68 19.08 -18.59
C ASN A 643 -10.70 20.59 -18.37
N SER A 644 -9.63 21.11 -17.77
CA SER A 644 -9.41 22.54 -17.46
C SER A 644 -8.20 23.12 -18.21
N GLY A 645 -7.72 22.41 -19.23
CA GLY A 645 -6.44 22.63 -19.92
C GLY A 645 -5.61 21.34 -19.96
N ASN A 646 -5.61 20.63 -18.83
CA ASN A 646 -5.23 19.22 -18.70
C ASN A 646 -6.46 18.43 -18.19
N TRP A 647 -6.36 17.10 -18.20
CA TRP A 647 -7.35 16.22 -17.59
C TRP A 647 -7.14 16.09 -16.09
N HIS A 648 -8.23 16.08 -15.36
CA HIS A 648 -8.32 15.87 -13.92
C HIS A 648 -9.46 14.90 -13.63
N TRP A 649 -9.54 14.41 -12.39
CA TRP A 649 -10.68 13.61 -11.93
C TRP A 649 -11.17 14.13 -10.58
N ARG A 650 -12.47 13.98 -10.34
CA ARG A 650 -13.11 14.27 -9.06
C ARG A 650 -14.04 13.16 -8.65
N LEU A 651 -14.06 12.86 -7.35
CA LEU A 651 -15.02 11.97 -6.74
C LEU A 651 -16.27 12.79 -6.38
N LEU A 652 -17.43 12.34 -6.86
CA LEU A 652 -18.73 12.92 -6.60
C LEU A 652 -19.58 11.97 -5.75
N ASP A 653 -20.41 12.52 -4.88
CA ASP A 653 -21.47 11.78 -4.22
C ASP A 653 -22.66 11.53 -5.18
N ARG A 654 -23.74 10.92 -4.66
CA ARG A 654 -25.00 10.74 -5.38
C ARG A 654 -25.56 12.06 -5.93
N ASP A 655 -25.52 13.14 -5.16
CA ASP A 655 -26.18 14.42 -5.47
C ASP A 655 -25.29 15.38 -6.31
N ARG A 656 -24.09 14.94 -6.68
CA ARG A 656 -23.04 15.64 -7.45
C ARG A 656 -22.26 16.69 -6.62
N GLU A 657 -22.28 16.59 -5.30
CA GLU A 657 -21.32 17.31 -4.46
C GLU A 657 -19.94 16.67 -4.60
N VAL A 658 -18.90 17.52 -4.63
CA VAL A 658 -17.51 17.05 -4.74
C VAL A 658 -17.06 16.54 -3.38
N LEU A 659 -16.63 15.28 -3.33
CA LEU A 659 -16.07 14.64 -2.14
C LEU A 659 -14.55 14.83 -2.08
N ALA A 660 -13.87 14.60 -3.20
CA ALA A 660 -12.43 14.79 -3.36
C ALA A 660 -12.06 15.11 -4.82
N GLU A 661 -10.89 15.69 -5.03
CA GLU A 661 -10.40 16.13 -6.33
C GLU A 661 -8.91 15.81 -6.52
N SER A 662 -8.54 15.42 -7.74
CA SER A 662 -7.15 15.11 -8.10
C SER A 662 -6.25 16.34 -8.00
N THR A 663 -5.20 16.24 -7.19
CA THR A 663 -4.12 17.24 -7.10
C THR A 663 -3.27 17.28 -8.37
N GLY A 664 -3.00 16.10 -8.94
CA GLY A 664 -2.29 15.92 -10.21
C GLY A 664 -3.13 16.31 -11.43
N SER A 665 -2.47 16.45 -12.58
CA SER A 665 -3.11 16.68 -13.87
C SER A 665 -2.48 15.81 -14.95
N TYR A 666 -3.29 15.29 -15.86
CA TYR A 666 -2.89 14.36 -16.91
C TYR A 666 -3.01 15.01 -18.29
N ALA A 667 -2.00 14.88 -19.14
CA ALA A 667 -2.02 15.50 -20.47
C ALA A 667 -3.07 14.89 -21.41
N GLU A 668 -3.40 13.60 -21.22
CA GLU A 668 -4.30 12.83 -22.09
C GLU A 668 -5.41 12.15 -21.28
N ARG A 669 -6.62 12.03 -21.87
CA ARG A 669 -7.78 11.41 -21.22
C ARG A 669 -7.49 9.97 -20.80
N GLU A 670 -6.77 9.23 -21.63
CA GLU A 670 -6.45 7.82 -21.39
C GLU A 670 -5.56 7.66 -20.14
N ALA A 671 -4.63 8.58 -19.89
CA ALA A 671 -3.81 8.58 -18.68
C ALA A 671 -4.65 8.87 -17.41
N ALA A 672 -5.62 9.79 -17.49
CA ALA A 672 -6.55 10.05 -16.39
C ALA A 672 -7.47 8.84 -16.12
N VAL A 673 -7.96 8.16 -17.16
CA VAL A 673 -8.72 6.90 -17.04
C VAL A 673 -7.87 5.82 -16.38
N GLN A 674 -6.62 5.63 -16.81
CA GLN A 674 -5.72 4.63 -16.22
C GLN A 674 -5.43 4.92 -14.74
N ALA A 675 -5.20 6.18 -14.36
CA ALA A 675 -5.03 6.57 -12.96
C ALA A 675 -6.27 6.28 -12.12
N VAL A 676 -7.47 6.57 -12.63
CA VAL A 676 -8.74 6.25 -11.97
C VAL A 676 -8.96 4.73 -11.86
N GLU A 677 -8.64 3.94 -12.88
CA GLU A 677 -8.77 2.47 -12.80
C GLU A 677 -7.79 1.85 -11.82
N THR A 678 -6.57 2.38 -11.67
CA THR A 678 -5.64 1.99 -10.61
C THR A 678 -6.22 2.36 -9.23
N LEU A 679 -6.70 3.60 -9.06
CA LEU A 679 -7.35 4.06 -7.83
C LEU A 679 -8.52 3.17 -7.43
N LYS A 680 -9.38 2.76 -8.38
CA LYS A 680 -10.52 1.87 -8.10
C LYS A 680 -10.09 0.48 -7.60
N GLN A 681 -8.93 -0.01 -8.02
CA GLN A 681 -8.42 -1.32 -7.58
C GLN A 681 -7.89 -1.27 -6.14
N THR A 682 -7.14 -0.21 -5.80
CA THR A 682 -6.41 -0.07 -4.53
C THR A 682 -7.21 0.64 -3.44
N LEU A 683 -7.91 1.75 -3.76
CA LEU A 683 -8.55 2.63 -2.76
C LEU A 683 -9.61 1.91 -1.92
N GLY A 684 -10.29 0.91 -2.48
CA GLY A 684 -11.33 0.15 -1.76
C GLY A 684 -10.82 -0.71 -0.59
N ASP A 685 -9.52 -1.01 -0.51
CA ASP A 685 -8.87 -1.66 0.65
C ASP A 685 -7.84 -0.73 1.34
N ALA A 686 -7.82 0.56 0.99
CA ALA A 686 -6.81 1.50 1.48
C ALA A 686 -6.81 1.61 3.01
N THR A 687 -5.61 1.64 3.59
CA THR A 687 -5.45 1.90 5.03
C THR A 687 -5.76 3.36 5.33
N VAL A 688 -6.69 3.60 6.25
CA VAL A 688 -6.97 4.93 6.82
C VAL A 688 -6.04 5.16 8.00
N PHE A 689 -5.27 6.25 7.98
CA PHE A 689 -4.28 6.57 9.02
C PHE A 689 -4.25 8.08 9.34
N ALA A 690 -3.49 8.47 10.36
CA ALA A 690 -3.18 9.86 10.66
C ALA A 690 -1.77 9.96 11.24
N ILE A 691 -1.00 10.98 10.86
CA ILE A 691 0.33 11.23 11.40
C ILE A 691 0.21 12.22 12.56
N GLU A 692 0.38 11.76 13.80
CA GLU A 692 0.20 12.63 14.98
C GLU A 692 1.43 13.54 15.24
N ASP A 693 2.64 13.01 15.06
CA ASP A 693 3.90 13.77 15.13
C ASP A 693 4.90 13.28 14.06
N ALA A 694 5.15 11.97 14.03
CA ALA A 694 5.92 11.32 12.96
C ALA A 694 5.45 9.88 12.72
N ALA A 695 5.74 9.35 11.54
CA ALA A 695 5.43 8.00 11.11
C ALA A 695 6.60 7.37 10.34
N LEU A 696 6.68 6.04 10.40
CA LEU A 696 7.66 5.23 9.67
C LEU A 696 7.03 4.71 8.38
N ARG A 697 7.28 5.38 7.26
CA ARG A 697 6.89 4.91 5.92
C ARG A 697 7.82 3.76 5.51
N LEU A 698 7.25 2.71 4.94
CA LEU A 698 8.02 1.64 4.28
C LEU A 698 8.11 1.93 2.78
N ASP A 699 9.27 1.68 2.19
CA ASP A 699 9.53 1.77 0.75
C ASP A 699 10.21 0.47 0.30
N ASP A 700 9.79 -0.11 -0.83
CA ASP A 700 10.40 -1.31 -1.42
C ASP A 700 10.91 -1.12 -2.86
N THR A 701 10.77 0.08 -3.43
CA THR A 701 11.07 0.38 -4.84
C THR A 701 12.49 0.03 -5.25
N ASP A 702 13.48 0.38 -4.42
CA ASP A 702 14.90 0.02 -4.55
C ASP A 702 15.38 -0.87 -3.36
N GLY A 703 14.50 -1.78 -2.92
CA GLY A 703 14.72 -2.64 -1.76
C GLY A 703 14.18 -2.05 -0.46
N TRP A 704 13.90 -2.92 0.52
CA TRP A 704 13.12 -2.57 1.70
C TRP A 704 13.84 -1.56 2.61
N ARG A 705 13.35 -0.33 2.68
CA ARG A 705 13.83 0.75 3.54
C ARG A 705 12.70 1.36 4.36
N TRP A 706 13.06 2.06 5.42
CA TRP A 706 12.12 2.86 6.21
C TRP A 706 12.54 4.33 6.20
N GLU A 707 11.55 5.21 6.24
CA GLU A 707 11.70 6.66 6.30
C GLU A 707 10.86 7.23 7.44
N LEU A 708 11.46 8.06 8.29
CA LEU A 708 10.74 8.79 9.35
C LEU A 708 10.27 10.14 8.79
N VAL A 709 8.96 10.23 8.55
CA VAL A 709 8.28 11.39 7.97
C VAL A 709 7.43 12.08 9.05
N THR A 710 7.42 13.41 9.07
CA THR A 710 6.57 14.21 9.99
C THR A 710 5.17 14.43 9.43
N ARG A 711 4.23 14.92 10.24
CA ARG A 711 2.90 15.35 9.77
C ARG A 711 2.96 16.46 8.70
N GLU A 712 4.04 17.25 8.68
CA GLU A 712 4.33 18.24 7.63
C GLU A 712 4.97 17.65 6.36
N ARG A 713 5.09 16.31 6.27
CA ARG A 713 5.77 15.56 5.19
C ARG A 713 7.27 15.87 5.02
N GLU A 714 7.90 16.40 6.06
CA GLU A 714 9.35 16.53 6.07
C GLU A 714 10.00 15.20 6.46
N LEU A 715 10.84 14.68 5.57
CA LEU A 715 11.73 13.54 5.84
C LEU A 715 12.79 13.95 6.88
N ARG A 716 12.92 13.18 7.96
CA ARG A 716 13.83 13.49 9.08
C ARG A 716 14.96 12.49 9.27
N ALA A 717 14.72 11.23 8.95
CA ALA A 717 15.72 10.15 9.03
C ALA A 717 15.32 8.99 8.12
N SER A 718 16.29 8.18 7.73
CA SER A 718 16.07 6.95 6.96
C SER A 718 16.90 5.77 7.48
N ALA A 719 16.54 4.57 7.03
CA ALA A 719 17.39 3.38 7.09
C ALA A 719 18.68 3.59 6.28
N ASN A 720 19.85 3.32 6.88
CA ASN A 720 21.12 3.49 6.18
C ASN A 720 21.34 2.47 5.04
N GLU A 721 20.80 1.26 5.18
CA GLU A 721 20.90 0.20 4.17
C GLU A 721 19.52 -0.38 3.84
N ALA A 722 19.35 -0.85 2.61
CA ALA A 722 18.14 -1.55 2.17
C ALA A 722 18.18 -3.02 2.61
N ALA A 723 17.13 -3.46 3.30
CA ALA A 723 16.90 -4.85 3.63
C ALA A 723 16.46 -5.65 2.38
N ALA A 724 16.83 -6.93 2.31
CA ALA A 724 16.43 -7.78 1.20
C ALA A 724 14.96 -8.22 1.32
N THR A 725 14.41 -8.24 2.54
CA THR A 725 13.03 -8.64 2.82
C THR A 725 12.34 -7.72 3.83
N ARG A 726 11.01 -7.62 3.71
CA ARG A 726 10.17 -6.93 4.70
C ARG A 726 10.37 -7.42 6.13
N THR A 727 10.61 -8.71 6.34
CA THR A 727 10.85 -9.28 7.69
C THR A 727 12.13 -8.74 8.31
N GLU A 728 13.20 -8.59 7.52
CA GLU A 728 14.46 -7.99 7.97
C GLU A 728 14.27 -6.49 8.24
N LEU A 729 13.53 -5.76 7.40
CA LEU A 729 13.21 -4.36 7.63
C LEU A 729 12.44 -4.15 8.95
N MET A 730 11.42 -4.97 9.21
CA MET A 730 10.66 -4.90 10.46
C MET A 730 11.52 -5.22 11.68
N ALA A 731 12.49 -6.13 11.56
CA ALA A 731 13.47 -6.39 12.62
C ALA A 731 14.39 -5.18 12.85
N ALA A 732 14.91 -4.57 11.78
CA ALA A 732 15.72 -3.36 11.86
C ALA A 732 14.97 -2.17 12.48
N ILE A 733 13.68 -1.99 12.17
CA ILE A 733 12.82 -0.99 12.82
C ILE A 733 12.71 -1.24 14.33
N GLU A 734 12.49 -2.48 14.76
CA GLU A 734 12.40 -2.83 16.18
C GLU A 734 13.75 -2.66 16.90
N ASP A 735 14.88 -2.95 16.24
CA ASP A 735 16.20 -2.68 16.78
C ASP A 735 16.48 -1.18 16.92
N VAL A 736 16.16 -0.37 15.90
CA VAL A 736 16.23 1.10 15.98
C VAL A 736 15.36 1.64 17.12
N ARG A 737 14.11 1.19 17.24
CA ARG A 737 13.18 1.58 18.33
C ARG A 737 13.70 1.21 19.72
N ARG A 738 14.35 0.05 19.84
CA ARG A 738 14.94 -0.46 21.09
C ARG A 738 16.22 0.27 21.47
N LEU A 739 17.03 0.66 20.48
CA LEU A 739 18.38 1.18 20.66
C LEU A 739 18.45 2.71 20.69
N ALA A 740 17.69 3.43 19.85
CA ALA A 740 17.74 4.89 19.80
C ALA A 740 17.44 5.57 21.15
N PRO A 741 16.48 5.11 21.99
CA PRO A 741 16.22 5.67 23.33
C PRO A 741 17.32 5.40 24.36
N LEU A 742 18.26 4.51 24.05
CA LEU A 742 19.41 4.16 24.90
C LEU A 742 20.72 4.76 24.37
N ALA A 743 20.70 5.37 23.18
CA ALA A 743 21.89 5.82 22.50
C ALA A 743 22.40 7.15 23.06
N ASP A 744 23.51 7.09 23.80
CA ASP A 744 24.24 8.29 24.22
C ASP A 744 25.03 8.90 23.05
N SER A 745 25.26 10.21 23.12
CA SER A 745 26.08 10.91 22.12
C SER A 745 27.57 10.68 22.36
N ILE A 746 28.29 10.15 21.37
CA ILE A 746 29.76 10.11 21.41
C ILE A 746 30.30 11.45 20.91
N SER A 747 30.70 12.30 21.84
CA SER A 747 31.53 13.47 21.53
C SER A 747 33.01 13.05 21.43
N VAL A 748 33.55 13.00 20.22
CA VAL A 748 34.98 12.64 19.98
C VAL A 748 35.94 13.81 20.23
N GLY A 749 35.47 14.94 20.79
CA GLY A 749 36.26 16.16 21.06
C GLY A 749 37.36 16.05 22.12
N ASN A 750 37.87 14.85 22.39
CA ASN A 750 39.10 14.55 23.12
C ASN A 750 39.73 13.28 22.54
N VAL A 751 41.06 13.23 22.49
CA VAL A 751 41.82 12.03 22.09
C VAL A 751 41.34 10.80 22.87
N SER A 752 40.97 9.74 22.17
CA SER A 752 40.30 8.58 22.77
C SER A 752 40.67 7.26 22.10
N PHE A 753 40.72 6.18 22.88
CA PHE A 753 40.81 4.84 22.33
C PHE A 753 39.44 4.33 21.92
N ASP A 754 39.41 3.60 20.81
CA ASP A 754 38.24 2.97 20.27
C ASP A 754 38.51 1.48 19.98
N LEU A 755 37.52 0.62 20.21
CA LEU A 755 37.53 -0.81 19.94
C LEU A 755 36.60 -1.12 18.75
N VAL A 756 37.17 -1.68 17.68
CA VAL A 756 36.45 -1.99 16.44
C VAL A 756 36.61 -3.47 16.10
N ALA A 757 35.55 -4.10 15.60
CA ALA A 757 35.61 -5.44 15.03
C ALA A 757 36.30 -5.39 13.65
N THR A 758 37.10 -6.41 13.35
CA THR A 758 37.70 -6.66 12.03
C THR A 758 36.93 -7.77 11.31
N GLU A 759 37.08 -7.85 9.99
CA GLU A 759 36.46 -8.90 9.15
C GLU A 759 36.69 -10.34 9.65
N ASP A 760 37.80 -10.60 10.37
CA ASP A 760 38.12 -11.89 11.02
C ASP A 760 37.34 -12.15 12.33
N GLU A 761 36.26 -11.42 12.65
CA GLU A 761 35.55 -11.42 13.95
C GLU A 761 36.42 -11.05 15.17
N ARG A 762 37.62 -10.47 14.96
CA ARG A 762 38.56 -10.07 16.02
C ARG A 762 38.48 -8.58 16.35
N TRP A 763 38.78 -8.23 17.60
CA TRP A 763 38.75 -6.87 18.13
C TRP A 763 40.10 -6.19 18.00
N ARG A 764 40.18 -5.06 17.29
CA ARG A 764 41.37 -4.21 17.21
C ARG A 764 41.11 -2.89 17.91
N TRP A 765 42.09 -2.38 18.65
CA TRP A 765 42.04 -1.01 19.18
C TRP A 765 42.59 -0.01 18.16
N ARG A 766 42.02 1.20 18.14
CA ARG A 766 42.54 2.36 17.43
C ARG A 766 42.57 3.57 18.36
N LEU A 767 43.42 4.56 18.09
CA LEU A 767 43.39 5.85 18.76
C LEU A 767 42.83 6.89 17.78
N LEU A 768 41.83 7.62 18.26
CA LEU A 768 41.19 8.73 17.58
C LEU A 768 41.73 10.06 18.14
N ASP A 769 41.95 11.04 17.29
CA ASP A 769 42.19 12.43 17.70
C ASP A 769 40.90 13.17 18.06
N GLU A 770 40.99 14.48 18.30
CA GLU A 770 39.87 15.34 18.70
C GLU A 770 38.83 15.53 17.57
N ASP A 771 39.21 15.27 16.32
CA ASP A 771 38.34 15.30 15.13
C ASP A 771 37.78 13.90 14.79
N GLY A 772 38.16 12.87 15.55
CA GLY A 772 37.74 11.48 15.35
C GLY A 772 38.48 10.73 14.23
N ALA A 773 39.56 11.28 13.68
CA ALA A 773 40.38 10.60 12.69
C ALA A 773 41.29 9.56 13.37
N THR A 774 41.54 8.44 12.68
CA THR A 774 42.36 7.34 13.22
C THR A 774 43.84 7.66 13.08
N VAL A 775 44.46 8.12 14.17
CA VAL A 775 45.90 8.40 14.24
C VAL A 775 46.73 7.11 14.33
N VAL A 776 46.19 6.10 15.03
CA VAL A 776 46.90 4.87 15.37
C VAL A 776 45.96 3.66 15.31
N SER A 777 46.50 2.51 14.88
CA SER A 777 45.83 1.22 14.99
C SER A 777 46.73 0.16 15.63
N GLY A 778 46.18 -0.70 16.47
CA GLY A 778 46.90 -1.85 17.03
C GLY A 778 47.30 -2.86 15.95
N ALA A 779 48.55 -3.33 15.99
CA ALA A 779 49.09 -4.23 14.96
C ALA A 779 48.39 -5.60 14.92
N HIS A 780 47.76 -6.02 16.03
CA HIS A 780 47.15 -7.34 16.20
C HIS A 780 45.67 -7.22 16.58
N GLY A 781 44.85 -8.15 16.09
CA GLY A 781 43.45 -8.33 16.53
C GLY A 781 43.33 -9.35 17.66
N HIS A 782 42.44 -9.09 18.60
CA HIS A 782 42.21 -9.84 19.84
C HIS A 782 40.90 -10.64 19.79
N GLU A 783 40.83 -11.74 20.54
CA GLU A 783 39.64 -12.62 20.57
C GLU A 783 38.41 -12.02 21.28
N SER A 784 38.54 -10.86 21.97
CA SER A 784 37.41 -10.20 22.65
C SER A 784 37.65 -8.70 22.92
N LYS A 785 36.56 -7.93 23.08
CA LYS A 785 36.56 -6.54 23.58
C LYS A 785 37.42 -6.42 24.86
N ALA A 786 37.31 -7.39 25.78
CA ALA A 786 38.07 -7.40 27.04
C ALA A 786 39.59 -7.55 26.87
N ALA A 787 40.05 -8.43 25.98
CA ALA A 787 41.48 -8.63 25.71
C ALA A 787 42.10 -7.43 24.96
N ALA A 788 41.32 -6.80 24.06
CA ALA A 788 41.72 -5.55 23.42
C ALA A 788 41.83 -4.40 24.45
N ARG A 789 40.92 -4.33 25.43
CA ARG A 789 40.97 -3.36 26.53
C ARG A 789 42.18 -3.52 27.45
N GLU A 790 42.54 -4.75 27.82
CA GLU A 790 43.78 -5.03 28.58
C GLU A 790 45.03 -4.61 27.78
N THR A 791 44.98 -4.77 26.46
CA THR A 791 46.04 -4.29 25.56
C THR A 791 46.09 -2.76 25.50
N ILE A 792 44.96 -2.05 25.50
CA ILE A 792 44.94 -0.57 25.61
C ILE A 792 45.62 -0.09 26.90
N VAL A 793 45.35 -0.73 28.05
CA VAL A 793 46.02 -0.40 29.32
C VAL A 793 47.54 -0.56 29.19
N THR A 794 47.98 -1.67 28.59
CA THR A 794 49.40 -1.91 28.30
C THR A 794 49.98 -0.84 27.36
N VAL A 795 49.26 -0.48 26.29
CA VAL A 795 49.69 0.52 25.31
C VAL A 795 49.87 1.89 25.95
N ARG A 796 48.96 2.32 26.84
CA ARG A 796 49.10 3.60 27.57
C ARG A 796 50.39 3.66 28.39
N GLU A 797 50.72 2.57 29.11
CA GLU A 797 51.98 2.48 29.86
C GLU A 797 53.21 2.51 28.94
N LEU A 798 53.11 1.93 27.73
CA LEU A 798 54.20 1.96 26.74
C LEU A 798 54.37 3.35 26.11
N LEU A 799 53.28 4.09 25.83
CA LEU A 799 53.33 5.44 25.28
C LEU A 799 54.05 6.42 26.21
N ASP A 800 53.75 6.37 27.51
CA ASP A 800 54.39 7.17 28.56
C ASP A 800 55.89 6.87 28.73
N GLN A 801 56.31 5.63 28.46
CA GLN A 801 57.67 5.15 28.71
C GLN A 801 58.56 5.06 27.46
N ALA A 802 58.01 5.22 26.26
CA ALA A 802 58.71 4.98 25.01
C ALA A 802 59.78 6.05 24.70
N SER A 803 60.92 5.62 24.18
CA SER A 803 61.95 6.51 23.62
C SER A 803 61.84 6.58 22.10
N VAL A 804 62.04 7.76 21.50
CA VAL A 804 62.14 7.88 20.04
C VAL A 804 63.53 7.45 19.57
N LEU A 805 63.57 6.59 18.55
CA LEU A 805 64.75 6.08 17.86
C LEU A 805 64.67 6.42 16.38
N ASP A 806 65.78 6.87 15.81
CA ASP A 806 65.88 7.25 14.40
C ASP A 806 66.69 6.21 13.63
N HIS A 807 66.15 5.76 12.49
CA HIS A 807 66.72 4.69 11.66
C HIS A 807 67.12 5.22 10.28
N GLU A 808 67.92 6.29 10.25
CA GLU A 808 68.53 6.84 9.02
C GLU A 808 69.46 5.85 8.29
N SER A 809 69.79 4.70 8.90
CA SER A 809 70.66 3.66 8.33
C SER A 809 70.46 2.30 8.98
N VAL A 810 70.97 1.25 8.32
CA VAL A 810 70.92 -0.14 8.82
C VAL A 810 71.54 -0.22 10.22
N THR A 811 70.85 -0.87 11.16
CA THR A 811 71.19 -0.84 12.58
C THR A 811 70.99 -2.19 13.24
N PHE A 812 71.99 -2.65 14.01
CA PHE A 812 71.82 -3.77 14.93
C PHE A 812 71.06 -3.30 16.18
N GLU A 813 69.86 -3.80 16.39
CA GLU A 813 69.10 -3.64 17.62
C GLU A 813 69.36 -4.78 18.58
N LEU A 814 69.71 -4.45 19.82
CA LEU A 814 69.94 -5.39 20.90
C LEU A 814 68.79 -5.32 21.90
N HIS A 815 68.05 -6.42 22.08
CA HIS A 815 66.82 -6.49 22.89
C HIS A 815 66.83 -7.68 23.86
N THR A 816 65.97 -7.63 24.88
CA THR A 816 65.87 -8.69 25.90
C THR A 816 64.83 -9.75 25.51
N ALA A 817 65.22 -11.03 25.55
CA ALA A 817 64.33 -12.18 25.36
C ALA A 817 64.18 -12.97 26.68
N ALA A 818 63.20 -13.87 26.75
CA ALA A 818 62.88 -14.64 27.97
C ALA A 818 64.11 -15.32 28.63
N ASP A 819 65.04 -15.83 27.82
CA ASP A 819 66.24 -16.54 28.27
C ASP A 819 67.56 -15.75 28.08
N GLY A 820 67.51 -14.42 27.88
CA GLY A 820 68.70 -13.57 27.80
C GLY A 820 68.58 -12.39 26.84
N TRP A 821 69.57 -12.23 25.96
CA TRP A 821 69.64 -11.16 24.96
C TRP A 821 69.59 -11.73 23.55
N ARG A 822 68.89 -11.06 22.65
CA ARG A 822 68.88 -11.32 21.20
C ARG A 822 69.27 -10.05 20.46
N TRP A 823 69.70 -10.20 19.22
CA TRP A 823 69.94 -9.08 18.33
C TRP A 823 69.26 -9.30 16.98
N GLN A 824 68.86 -8.20 16.35
CA GLN A 824 68.36 -8.17 14.99
C GLN A 824 69.00 -7.03 14.21
N LEU A 825 69.22 -7.21 12.92
CA LEU A 825 69.70 -6.20 11.99
C LEU A 825 68.48 -5.67 11.24
N VAL A 826 68.15 -4.40 11.45
CA VAL A 826 67.00 -3.73 10.82
C VAL A 826 67.53 -2.75 9.77
N ASP A 827 66.93 -2.71 8.59
CA ASP A 827 67.30 -1.73 7.56
C ASP A 827 66.71 -0.33 7.82
N ALA A 828 67.04 0.64 6.96
CA ALA A 828 66.55 2.02 7.08
C ALA A 828 65.02 2.17 6.88
N TYR A 829 64.36 1.16 6.29
CA TYR A 829 62.92 1.14 6.06
C TYR A 829 62.16 0.46 7.21
N GLY A 830 62.88 -0.21 8.12
CA GLY A 830 62.32 -0.95 9.26
C GLY A 830 62.20 -2.46 9.04
N GLU A 831 62.72 -3.01 7.93
CA GLU A 831 62.67 -4.45 7.63
C GLU A 831 63.78 -5.20 8.39
N THR A 832 63.43 -6.29 9.10
CA THR A 832 64.43 -7.16 9.74
C THR A 832 65.17 -7.97 8.68
N MET A 833 66.43 -7.61 8.43
CA MET A 833 67.31 -8.28 7.48
C MET A 833 67.89 -9.59 8.01
N LEU A 834 68.20 -9.61 9.32
CA LEU A 834 68.75 -10.76 10.04
C LEU A 834 68.29 -10.73 11.50
N GLU A 835 68.05 -11.89 12.10
CA GLU A 835 67.92 -12.06 13.55
C GLU A 835 68.83 -13.17 14.08
N SER A 836 69.24 -13.05 15.34
CA SER A 836 70.09 -14.04 16.01
C SER A 836 69.33 -15.34 16.30
N THR A 837 69.79 -16.44 15.72
CA THR A 837 69.26 -17.81 15.94
C THR A 837 69.34 -18.31 17.39
N ARG A 838 70.14 -17.65 18.23
CA ARG A 838 70.40 -18.02 19.63
C ARG A 838 70.26 -16.85 20.59
N THR A 839 69.85 -17.15 21.82
CA THR A 839 69.90 -16.22 22.95
C THR A 839 71.31 -16.18 23.56
N TYR A 840 71.72 -14.99 23.99
CA TYR A 840 72.98 -14.73 24.65
C TYR A 840 72.74 -14.45 26.13
N ALA A 841 73.39 -15.19 27.03
CA ALA A 841 73.18 -15.07 28.47
C ALA A 841 73.55 -13.68 29.05
N THR A 842 74.32 -12.85 28.33
CA THR A 842 74.66 -11.48 28.75
C THR A 842 74.66 -10.52 27.56
N ARG A 843 74.37 -9.24 27.86
CA ARG A 843 74.51 -8.10 26.95
C ARG A 843 75.89 -8.04 26.29
N THR A 844 76.95 -8.31 27.07
CA THR A 844 78.33 -8.31 26.57
C THR A 844 78.53 -9.40 25.52
N ALA A 845 78.10 -10.63 25.78
CA ALA A 845 78.22 -11.74 24.83
C ALA A 845 77.44 -11.51 23.53
N ALA A 846 76.29 -10.85 23.59
CA ALA A 846 75.54 -10.45 22.39
C ALA A 846 76.30 -9.38 21.58
N ARG A 847 76.89 -8.38 22.24
CA ARG A 847 77.70 -7.35 21.58
C ARG A 847 79.02 -7.88 21.02
N GLU A 848 79.64 -8.83 21.69
CA GLU A 848 80.81 -9.57 21.19
C GLU A 848 80.44 -10.36 19.94
N ALA A 849 79.30 -11.06 19.93
CA ALA A 849 78.83 -11.76 18.73
C ALA A 849 78.50 -10.83 17.54
N ILE A 850 77.95 -9.64 17.78
CA ILE A 850 77.78 -8.61 16.73
C ILE A 850 79.16 -8.12 16.24
N ALA A 851 80.13 -7.92 17.13
CA ALA A 851 81.48 -7.50 16.75
C ALA A 851 82.23 -8.58 15.94
N ASP A 852 82.10 -9.85 16.34
CA ASP A 852 82.63 -11.00 15.61
C ASP A 852 81.98 -11.12 14.22
N LEU A 853 80.66 -10.96 14.13
CA LEU A 853 79.94 -10.94 12.86
C LEU A 853 80.43 -9.80 11.95
N LYS A 854 80.59 -8.58 12.49
CA LYS A 854 81.14 -7.43 11.74
C LYS A 854 82.58 -7.64 11.27
N ALA A 855 83.39 -8.33 12.05
CA ALA A 855 84.78 -8.62 11.69
C ALA A 855 84.91 -9.76 10.65
N GLN A 856 83.90 -10.61 10.47
CA GLN A 856 83.97 -11.83 9.66
C GLN A 856 83.04 -11.82 8.44
N ALA A 857 81.91 -11.11 8.49
CA ALA A 857 80.94 -11.08 7.39
C ALA A 857 81.46 -10.43 6.10
N PRO A 858 82.24 -9.32 6.12
CA PRO A 858 82.73 -8.69 4.88
C PRO A 858 83.65 -9.60 4.05
N ASP A 859 84.46 -10.43 4.72
CA ASP A 859 85.36 -11.43 4.09
C ASP A 859 84.69 -12.82 3.94
N GLY A 860 83.38 -12.93 4.16
CA GLY A 860 82.64 -14.19 4.14
C GLY A 860 82.51 -14.79 2.73
N GLU A 861 82.89 -16.07 2.58
CA GLU A 861 82.73 -16.79 1.31
C GLU A 861 81.25 -17.12 1.04
N LEU A 862 80.67 -16.49 0.01
CA LEU A 862 79.31 -16.81 -0.45
C LEU A 862 79.24 -18.24 -0.98
N ARG A 863 78.47 -19.10 -0.30
CA ARG A 863 78.14 -20.46 -0.76
C ARG A 863 76.65 -20.55 -1.09
N VAL A 864 76.36 -20.86 -2.35
CA VAL A 864 74.99 -21.12 -2.84
C VAL A 864 74.81 -22.63 -3.01
N THR A 865 73.81 -23.19 -2.34
CA THR A 865 73.39 -24.59 -2.45
C THR A 865 72.00 -24.66 -3.06
N GLU A 866 71.76 -25.65 -3.93
CA GLU A 866 70.47 -25.95 -4.57
C GLU A 866 69.71 -27.05 -3.83
#